data_AF-A0AAW6LK83-F1
#
_entry.id   AF-A0AAW6LK83-F1
#
_cell.length_a   1.000
_cell.length_b   1.000
_cell.length_c   1.000
_cell.angle_alpha   90.00
_cell.angle_beta   90.00
_cell.angle_gamma   90.00
#
_symmetry.space_group_name_H-M   'P 1'
#
loop_
_entity.id
_entity.type
_entity.pdbx_description
1 polymer ?
#
loop_
_entity_poly.entity_id
_entity_poly.type
_entity_poly.pdbx_seq_one_letter_code
_entity_poly.pdbx_strand_id
1 'polypeptide(L)'
;MASNGYPKVDYGVPADTGVKFPELEQKVLKQWDDDDTFRASVSNRDGSEEFVFYDGPPFANGLPHYGHLLTGYVKDLVPRFQTMRGRKVERRFGWDCHGLPAELEAEKQLGIKDKAEIEVMGLAKFNEYCKASVLKYTDEWRDYVTRQARWVDFDNDYKTLDVDFMESVMWAFKELHDKGLIYQGFRVLPYSWYEQTPLSNQETRLDDAYKMRQDPAVTVDMPLVAPGSPLDGANAIIWTTTPWTLPSNLATAVHPEVDYVQVLGEDGKRYVLAEARVAHYARELGEDPEVVSRHKGAELVGLSYTPPFDFFLGHPNAHVVLSADYVTTDSGTGIVHLAPAFGEEDMDVATANGIEVVQPLDPGGKFTSMVPPYEGLMVFDANPVIIKDLKAAGKLLRHETIEHSYPHSWRSGQPLIYMAVPSWFVAVTKFRDRMVELNKDITWVPEHIRDGQFGKWLEGARDWNISRNRYWGSPIPVWVSDDPQYPRTDVYGSLDQLEADFGVRPTDLHRPMIDDLVRPNPDDPTGKSMMRRVPEVLDCWFESGSMPYAQVHYPFENREWFEGHFPGDFIVEYNGQTRGWFYTLHVLATALFDRPAFKTVAAHGIVLGDDGLKMSKSKGNYPDVKEVFNRDGSDAMRWFLMSSPILRGGNLIVTEQGIREGVRQALLPLWNAWSFLQLYAPESGVWRTDSENILDQYILAKLATTRDVITEALEVNDIAGACDELRLFCDALTNWYVRRSRSRFWDEDRDAIDTLHTVLEVVTRLAAPLLPLVSEVIWRGLTGERSVHLADWPEASELPANPDLVAAMDDVRTVCSTVLSLRKAQNLRVRLPLPEVTVAAPDAERLRPFLGLIADEVNVKKVDLTDDVDVHGRFEIAVNARAAGPRLGKSVQTVIKAVKAGDWTENADGVVVAAGIELLPEEYTQKLVAAEPDSTAALPDGAGLVVLDSAVTEELEAEGWAKDRIRQLQDARRAAGLDVSDRINVVLAVPQDCKEWAERHRELIAGEVLATSFSVGEAGDDAVDLGEGIRAAITKV
;
A
#
# COMPACT_ATOMS: atom_id res chain seq x y z
N MET A 1 48.64 -5.74 -19.95
CA MET A 1 47.21 -5.44 -19.79
C MET A 1 46.59 -5.61 -21.16
N ALA A 2 46.06 -6.81 -21.44
CA ALA A 2 45.28 -7.05 -22.66
C ALA A 2 44.01 -6.20 -22.58
N SER A 3 43.57 -5.61 -23.70
CA SER A 3 42.32 -4.85 -23.73
C SER A 3 41.16 -5.82 -23.64
N ASN A 4 40.49 -5.91 -22.50
CA ASN A 4 39.25 -6.69 -22.39
C ASN A 4 38.15 -6.09 -23.29
N GLY A 5 37.26 -6.94 -23.79
CA GLY A 5 36.12 -6.54 -24.61
C GLY A 5 35.02 -5.76 -23.89
N TYR A 6 35.08 -5.67 -22.57
CA TYR A 6 34.13 -4.94 -21.72
C TYR A 6 34.86 -4.23 -20.57
N PRO A 7 34.23 -3.21 -19.96
CA PRO A 7 32.97 -2.59 -20.35
C PRO A 7 33.13 -1.63 -21.55
N LYS A 8 32.09 -1.49 -22.37
CA LYS A 8 32.02 -0.46 -23.43
C LYS A 8 31.81 0.94 -22.86
N VAL A 9 31.06 1.05 -21.77
CA VAL A 9 30.93 2.27 -20.95
C VAL A 9 31.36 1.92 -19.53
N ASP A 10 32.46 2.52 -19.08
CA ASP A 10 33.02 2.26 -17.75
C ASP A 10 32.48 3.25 -16.71
N TYR A 11 31.87 2.73 -15.65
CA TYR A 11 31.44 3.50 -14.48
C TYR A 11 32.49 3.53 -13.36
N GLY A 12 33.70 3.03 -13.61
CA GLY A 12 34.85 3.07 -12.72
C GLY A 12 34.75 2.08 -11.55
N VAL A 13 34.33 0.84 -11.81
CA VAL A 13 34.30 -0.24 -10.81
C VAL A 13 35.41 -1.24 -11.10
N PRO A 14 36.41 -1.39 -10.23
CA PRO A 14 37.45 -2.41 -10.39
C PRO A 14 36.85 -3.82 -10.25
N ALA A 15 37.23 -4.74 -11.15
CA ALA A 15 36.77 -6.13 -11.15
C ALA A 15 37.06 -6.90 -9.84
N ASP A 16 38.06 -6.48 -9.06
CA ASP A 16 38.57 -7.19 -7.87
C ASP A 16 38.04 -6.65 -6.52
N THR A 17 37.17 -5.63 -6.52
CA THR A 17 36.58 -5.06 -5.29
C THR A 17 35.07 -5.26 -5.26
N GLY A 18 34.51 -5.64 -4.10
CA GLY A 18 33.06 -5.80 -3.94
C GLY A 18 32.27 -4.55 -4.39
N VAL A 19 31.19 -4.77 -5.14
CA VAL A 19 30.38 -3.69 -5.72
C VAL A 19 29.70 -2.85 -4.64
N LYS A 20 29.69 -1.54 -4.84
CA LYS A 20 28.92 -0.58 -4.03
C LYS A 20 27.83 0.05 -4.88
N PHE A 21 26.63 -0.52 -4.84
CA PHE A 21 25.48 -0.04 -5.61
C PHE A 21 25.18 1.45 -5.36
N PRO A 22 25.16 1.98 -4.13
CA PRO A 22 24.87 3.41 -3.91
C PRO A 22 25.77 4.39 -4.68
N GLU A 23 27.06 4.06 -4.81
CA GLU A 23 28.02 4.90 -5.55
C GLU A 23 27.79 4.84 -7.06
N LEU A 24 27.39 3.68 -7.59
CA LEU A 24 27.00 3.50 -8.99
C LEU A 24 25.71 4.24 -9.32
N GLU A 25 24.70 4.11 -8.46
CA GLU A 25 23.41 4.76 -8.61
C GLU A 25 23.56 6.29 -8.74
N GLN A 26 24.41 6.91 -7.92
CA GLN A 26 24.69 8.35 -8.00
C GLN A 26 25.30 8.76 -9.36
N LYS A 27 26.19 7.94 -9.92
CA LYS A 27 26.78 8.19 -11.24
C LYS A 27 25.73 8.09 -12.36
N VAL A 28 24.85 7.10 -12.28
CA VAL A 28 23.73 6.93 -13.22
C VAL A 28 22.76 8.10 -13.15
N LEU A 29 22.32 8.49 -11.95
CA LEU A 29 21.42 9.62 -11.75
C LEU A 29 22.00 10.91 -12.34
N LYS A 30 23.29 11.19 -12.07
CA LYS A 30 23.98 12.35 -12.64
C LYS A 30 24.02 12.30 -14.17
N GLN A 31 24.31 11.13 -14.74
CA GLN A 31 24.36 10.97 -16.18
C GLN A 31 22.97 11.17 -16.82
N TRP A 32 21.90 10.63 -16.23
CA TRP A 32 20.54 10.85 -16.77
C TRP A 32 20.13 12.32 -16.76
N ASP A 33 20.54 13.06 -15.74
CA ASP A 33 20.35 14.51 -15.66
C ASP A 33 21.17 15.25 -16.73
N ASP A 34 22.47 14.96 -16.84
CA ASP A 34 23.36 15.59 -17.84
C ASP A 34 22.95 15.27 -19.29
N ASP A 35 22.39 14.08 -19.55
CA ASP A 35 21.98 13.59 -20.89
C ASP A 35 20.51 13.87 -21.21
N ASP A 36 19.73 14.40 -20.27
CA ASP A 36 18.28 14.62 -20.39
C ASP A 36 17.52 13.34 -20.81
N THR A 37 17.94 12.19 -20.25
CA THR A 37 17.46 10.86 -20.67
C THR A 37 15.97 10.69 -20.42
N PHE A 38 15.42 11.27 -19.35
CA PHE A 38 13.98 11.22 -19.07
C PHE A 38 13.16 11.90 -20.15
N ARG A 39 13.46 13.17 -20.51
CA ARG A 39 12.74 13.87 -21.57
C ARG A 39 12.92 13.21 -22.93
N ALA A 40 14.08 12.63 -23.20
CA ALA A 40 14.31 11.80 -24.39
C ALA A 40 13.38 10.58 -24.42
N SER A 41 13.14 9.91 -23.28
CA SER A 41 12.25 8.73 -23.22
C SER A 41 10.79 9.06 -23.59
N VAL A 42 10.35 10.28 -23.29
CA VAL A 42 9.01 10.77 -23.61
C VAL A 42 8.93 11.22 -25.08
N SER A 43 9.87 12.07 -25.51
CA SER A 43 9.89 12.63 -26.88
C SER A 43 10.15 11.56 -27.97
N ASN A 44 10.90 10.49 -27.66
CA ASN A 44 11.06 9.35 -28.57
C ASN A 44 9.74 8.61 -28.88
N ARG A 45 8.66 8.93 -28.16
CA ARG A 45 7.32 8.37 -28.35
C ARG A 45 6.33 9.39 -28.92
N ASP A 46 6.79 10.52 -29.44
CA ASP A 46 5.92 11.50 -30.10
C ASP A 46 5.17 10.85 -31.29
N GLY A 47 3.85 10.95 -31.28
CA GLY A 47 2.97 10.34 -32.28
C GLY A 47 2.51 8.91 -31.97
N SER A 48 3.01 8.28 -30.90
CA SER A 48 2.51 7.00 -30.38
C SER A 48 1.20 7.15 -29.60
N GLU A 49 0.54 6.02 -29.29
CA GLU A 49 -0.58 5.97 -28.34
C GLU A 49 -0.13 6.49 -26.96
N GLU A 50 -0.91 7.39 -26.36
CA GLU A 50 -0.65 7.92 -25.02
C GLU A 50 -1.21 6.98 -23.94
N PHE A 51 -0.49 6.90 -22.82
CA PHE A 51 -0.97 6.30 -21.57
C PHE A 51 -1.04 7.39 -20.51
N VAL A 52 -2.26 7.78 -20.15
CA VAL A 52 -2.55 8.90 -19.26
C VAL A 52 -2.42 8.45 -17.81
N PHE A 53 -1.33 8.85 -17.17
CA PHE A 53 -1.04 8.54 -15.77
C PHE A 53 -1.43 9.71 -14.86
N TYR A 54 -2.20 9.43 -13.80
CA TYR A 54 -2.51 10.42 -12.76
C TYR A 54 -1.59 10.27 -11.56
N ASP A 55 -0.81 11.32 -11.32
CA ASP A 55 0.04 11.44 -10.14
C ASP A 55 -0.74 12.08 -9.00
N GLY A 56 -1.08 11.33 -7.95
CA GLY A 56 -1.70 11.92 -6.75
C GLY A 56 -0.79 12.97 -6.12
N PRO A 57 -1.26 14.22 -5.96
CA PRO A 57 -0.43 15.30 -5.46
C PRO A 57 -0.19 15.12 -3.95
N PRO A 58 1.06 14.92 -3.48
CA PRO A 58 1.34 14.93 -2.05
C PRO A 58 1.13 16.34 -1.46
N PHE A 59 0.81 16.37 -0.16
CA PHE A 59 0.85 17.60 0.61
C PHE A 59 2.30 18.08 0.77
N ALA A 60 2.57 19.33 0.42
CA ALA A 60 3.88 19.96 0.60
C ALA A 60 4.05 20.53 2.03
N ASN A 61 3.95 19.67 3.04
CA ASN A 61 4.04 20.07 4.46
C ASN A 61 5.01 19.22 5.30
N GLY A 62 5.84 18.39 4.67
CA GLY A 62 6.84 17.60 5.38
C GLY A 62 7.63 16.67 4.47
N LEU A 63 8.70 16.08 5.01
CA LEU A 63 9.57 15.14 4.31
C LEU A 63 8.88 13.81 3.95
N PRO A 64 9.27 13.17 2.81
CA PRO A 64 8.83 11.83 2.43
C PRO A 64 9.08 10.75 3.49
N HIS A 65 8.31 9.67 3.42
CA HIS A 65 8.43 8.47 4.27
C HIS A 65 8.15 7.23 3.42
N TYR A 66 8.36 6.01 3.94
CA TYR A 66 8.22 4.78 3.14
C TYR A 66 6.87 4.62 2.42
N GLY A 67 5.76 5.14 2.96
CA GLY A 67 4.50 5.23 2.22
C GLY A 67 4.64 5.98 0.88
N HIS A 68 5.20 7.19 0.89
CA HIS A 68 5.49 7.96 -0.32
C HIS A 68 6.47 7.25 -1.26
N LEU A 69 7.47 6.56 -0.72
CA LEU A 69 8.43 5.83 -1.55
C LEU A 69 7.76 4.63 -2.22
N LEU A 70 7.00 3.82 -1.49
CA LEU A 70 6.25 2.70 -2.06
C LEU A 70 5.40 3.15 -3.24
N THR A 71 4.57 4.18 -3.04
CA THR A 71 3.73 4.74 -4.10
C THR A 71 4.60 5.27 -5.24
N GLY A 72 5.66 6.02 -4.94
CA GLY A 72 6.60 6.57 -5.93
C GLY A 72 7.27 5.52 -6.82
N TYR A 73 7.62 4.35 -6.28
CA TYR A 73 8.22 3.27 -7.07
C TYR A 73 7.23 2.69 -8.08
N VAL A 74 5.96 2.51 -7.71
CA VAL A 74 4.92 2.05 -8.64
C VAL A 74 4.64 3.11 -9.72
N LYS A 75 4.57 4.38 -9.31
CA LYS A 75 4.42 5.55 -10.19
C LYS A 75 5.60 5.76 -11.15
N ASP A 76 6.70 5.06 -10.97
CA ASP A 76 7.83 5.06 -11.90
C ASP A 76 7.90 3.76 -12.73
N LEU A 77 7.72 2.61 -12.08
CA LEU A 77 7.78 1.29 -12.69
C LEU A 77 6.76 1.13 -13.81
N VAL A 78 5.48 1.43 -13.54
CA VAL A 78 4.39 1.25 -14.52
C VAL A 78 4.61 2.18 -15.73
N PRO A 79 4.87 3.49 -15.56
CA PRO A 79 5.20 4.36 -16.69
C PRO A 79 6.45 3.95 -17.48
N ARG A 80 7.52 3.48 -16.83
CA ARG A 80 8.71 2.95 -17.54
C ARG A 80 8.34 1.75 -18.41
N PHE A 81 7.62 0.78 -17.86
CA PHE A 81 7.15 -0.37 -18.61
C PHE A 81 6.31 0.05 -19.82
N GLN A 82 5.31 0.92 -19.63
CA GLN A 82 4.46 1.40 -20.73
C GLN A 82 5.26 2.18 -21.80
N THR A 83 6.27 2.96 -21.38
CA THR A 83 7.16 3.68 -22.31
C THR A 83 8.01 2.71 -23.14
N MET A 84 8.53 1.65 -22.52
CA MET A 84 9.27 0.60 -23.23
C MET A 84 8.36 -0.24 -24.13
N ARG A 85 7.05 -0.35 -23.81
CA ARG A 85 6.02 -0.96 -24.67
C ARG A 85 5.58 -0.05 -25.84
N GLY A 86 6.26 1.07 -26.07
CA GLY A 86 6.05 1.93 -27.23
C GLY A 86 5.04 3.06 -27.02
N ARG A 87 4.46 3.21 -25.82
CA ARG A 87 3.49 4.26 -25.51
C ARG A 87 4.16 5.54 -25.07
N LYS A 88 3.53 6.68 -25.34
CA LYS A 88 3.94 7.96 -24.77
C LYS A 88 3.34 8.12 -23.38
N VAL A 89 4.18 8.40 -22.38
CA VAL A 89 3.75 8.55 -20.99
C VAL A 89 4.29 9.84 -20.41
N GLU A 90 3.47 10.89 -20.43
CA GLU A 90 3.77 12.14 -19.74
C GLU A 90 3.66 11.94 -18.22
N ARG A 91 4.60 12.50 -17.46
CA ARG A 91 4.69 12.31 -16.00
C ARG A 91 4.94 13.65 -15.36
N ARG A 92 3.88 14.37 -14.99
CA ARG A 92 3.96 15.68 -14.34
C ARG A 92 3.74 15.52 -12.83
N PHE A 93 4.62 16.10 -12.03
CA PHE A 93 4.46 16.07 -10.57
C PHE A 93 3.32 17.00 -10.15
N GLY A 94 2.61 16.64 -9.10
CA GLY A 94 1.53 17.44 -8.53
C GLY A 94 1.82 17.91 -7.11
N TRP A 95 1.30 19.07 -6.72
CA TRP A 95 1.38 19.55 -5.35
C TRP A 95 0.02 19.96 -4.81
N ASP A 96 -0.34 19.37 -3.66
CA ASP A 96 -1.47 19.86 -2.87
C ASP A 96 -0.96 20.88 -1.85
N CYS A 97 -1.21 22.14 -2.15
CA CYS A 97 -0.64 23.28 -1.47
C CYS A 97 -1.56 23.92 -0.44
N HIS A 98 -2.83 23.51 -0.38
CA HIS A 98 -3.89 24.22 0.33
C HIS A 98 -4.45 23.47 1.53
N GLY A 99 -5.28 24.18 2.30
CA GLY A 99 -6.08 23.63 3.39
C GLY A 99 -5.34 23.47 4.72
N LEU A 100 -6.03 22.81 5.65
CA LEU A 100 -5.57 22.57 7.03
C LEU A 100 -4.14 21.99 7.13
N PRO A 101 -3.68 21.07 6.25
CA PRO A 101 -2.34 20.50 6.37
C PRO A 101 -1.22 21.54 6.20
N ALA A 102 -1.40 22.52 5.31
CA ALA A 102 -0.43 23.59 5.10
C ALA A 102 -0.54 24.66 6.20
N GLU A 103 -1.77 25.03 6.59
CA GLU A 103 -1.99 26.02 7.65
C GLU A 103 -1.46 25.57 9.01
N LEU A 104 -1.73 24.33 9.43
CA LEU A 104 -1.30 23.84 10.75
C LEU A 104 0.22 23.71 10.85
N GLU A 105 0.90 23.35 9.76
CA GLU A 105 2.36 23.32 9.74
C GLU A 105 2.93 24.75 9.77
N ALA A 106 2.31 25.70 9.06
CA ALA A 106 2.67 27.11 9.16
C ALA A 106 2.45 27.68 10.57
N GLU A 107 1.30 27.41 11.19
CA GLU A 107 0.98 27.78 12.57
C GLU A 107 2.05 27.24 13.54
N LYS A 108 2.42 25.97 13.41
CA LYS A 108 3.46 25.34 14.23
C LYS A 108 4.83 25.99 14.05
N GLN A 109 5.24 26.30 12.81
CA GLN A 109 6.52 26.95 12.53
C GLN A 109 6.56 28.39 13.06
N LEU A 110 5.42 29.09 13.01
CA LEU A 110 5.26 30.44 13.56
C LEU A 110 5.03 30.46 15.08
N GLY A 111 4.76 29.30 15.69
CA GLY A 111 4.43 29.18 17.11
C GLY A 111 3.03 29.67 17.48
N ILE A 112 2.13 29.76 16.50
CA ILE A 112 0.72 30.16 16.66
C ILE A 112 -0.03 29.03 17.38
N LYS A 113 -0.81 29.39 18.40
CA LYS A 113 -1.60 28.44 19.20
C LYS A 113 -3.08 28.78 19.25
N ASP A 114 -3.44 30.01 18.91
CA ASP A 114 -4.81 30.51 18.88
C ASP A 114 -5.05 31.26 17.57
N LYS A 115 -6.22 31.04 16.96
CA LYS A 115 -6.63 31.69 15.71
C LYS A 115 -6.62 33.22 15.82
N ALA A 116 -6.87 33.79 16.99
CA ALA A 116 -6.80 35.24 17.22
C ALA A 116 -5.39 35.81 16.96
N GLU A 117 -4.34 35.00 17.11
CA GLU A 117 -2.96 35.43 16.81
C GLU A 117 -2.75 35.62 15.29
N ILE A 118 -3.49 34.89 14.44
CA ILE A 118 -3.50 35.09 12.98
C ILE A 118 -4.15 36.43 12.64
N GLU A 119 -5.22 36.82 13.33
CA GLU A 119 -5.87 38.13 13.14
C GLU A 119 -4.92 39.27 13.51
N VAL A 120 -4.13 39.12 14.59
CA VAL A 120 -3.10 40.08 14.99
C VAL A 120 -1.96 40.15 13.97
N MET A 121 -1.53 38.99 13.43
CA MET A 121 -0.50 38.93 12.37
C MET A 121 -0.99 39.58 11.06
N GLY A 122 -2.28 39.42 10.76
CA GLY A 122 -2.93 39.82 9.52
C GLY A 122 -2.95 38.69 8.50
N LEU A 123 -4.13 38.46 7.92
CA LEU A 123 -4.41 37.35 6.99
C LEU A 123 -3.45 37.30 5.79
N ALA A 124 -3.13 38.45 5.19
CA ALA A 124 -2.20 38.51 4.06
C ALA A 124 -0.81 37.94 4.40
N LYS A 125 -0.26 38.29 5.58
CA LYS A 125 1.06 37.81 6.00
C LYS A 125 1.03 36.32 6.34
N PHE A 126 -0.06 35.84 6.92
CA PHE A 126 -0.21 34.42 7.22
C PHE A 126 -0.25 33.59 5.93
N ASN A 127 -1.07 33.99 4.96
CA ASN A 127 -1.18 33.30 3.67
C ASN A 127 0.14 33.38 2.86
N GLU A 128 0.85 34.51 2.91
CA GLU A 128 2.20 34.63 2.32
C GLU A 128 3.18 33.63 2.94
N TYR A 129 3.10 33.42 4.26
CA TYR A 129 3.93 32.42 4.94
C TYR A 129 3.54 30.99 4.58
N CYS A 130 2.24 30.67 4.51
CA CYS A 130 1.76 29.37 4.03
C CYS A 130 2.32 29.04 2.64
N LYS A 131 2.23 29.99 1.70
CA LYS A 131 2.81 29.86 0.35
C LYS A 131 4.31 29.58 0.38
N ALA A 132 5.07 30.36 1.16
CA ALA A 132 6.52 30.20 1.26
C ALA A 132 6.93 28.86 1.90
N SER A 133 6.20 28.39 2.93
CA SER A 133 6.48 27.13 3.62
C SER A 133 6.28 25.92 2.69
N VAL A 134 5.20 25.93 1.90
CA VAL A 134 4.89 24.89 0.92
C VAL A 134 6.00 24.78 -0.15
N LEU A 135 6.44 25.90 -0.72
CA LEU A 135 7.49 25.93 -1.74
C LEU A 135 8.86 25.46 -1.23
N LYS A 136 9.13 25.56 0.08
CA LYS A 136 10.39 25.05 0.64
C LYS A 136 10.44 23.51 0.60
N TYR A 137 9.32 22.84 0.87
CA TYR A 137 9.29 21.38 0.89
C TYR A 137 9.42 20.78 -0.52
N THR A 138 9.03 21.49 -1.58
CA THR A 138 9.11 20.96 -2.95
C THR A 138 10.54 20.62 -3.38
N ASP A 139 11.52 21.44 -2.97
CA ASP A 139 12.94 21.21 -3.28
C ASP A 139 13.50 19.97 -2.55
N GLU A 140 13.14 19.81 -1.28
CA GLU A 140 13.54 18.63 -0.50
C GLU A 140 12.96 17.36 -1.12
N TRP A 141 11.69 17.39 -1.54
CA TRP A 141 11.07 16.27 -2.23
C TRP A 141 11.73 15.94 -3.56
N ARG A 142 12.13 16.94 -4.37
CA ARG A 142 12.85 16.71 -5.63
C ARG A 142 14.12 15.89 -5.40
N ASP A 143 14.90 16.19 -4.35
CA ASP A 143 16.08 15.41 -3.95
C ASP A 143 15.73 13.94 -3.63
N TYR A 144 14.71 13.71 -2.80
CA TYR A 144 14.27 12.36 -2.44
C TYR A 144 13.76 11.55 -3.65
N VAL A 145 12.93 12.17 -4.50
CA VAL A 145 12.34 11.52 -5.68
C VAL A 145 13.40 11.24 -6.74
N THR A 146 14.36 12.14 -6.92
CA THR A 146 15.51 11.92 -7.81
C THR A 146 16.36 10.76 -7.28
N ARG A 147 16.68 10.75 -5.98
CA ARG A 147 17.45 9.66 -5.35
C ARG A 147 16.76 8.31 -5.46
N GLN A 148 15.42 8.30 -5.44
CA GLN A 148 14.57 7.13 -5.66
C GLN A 148 14.64 6.58 -7.11
N ALA A 149 15.22 7.34 -8.04
CA ALA A 149 15.18 7.08 -9.49
C ALA A 149 13.75 7.09 -10.08
N ARG A 150 12.86 7.91 -9.49
CA ARG A 150 11.54 8.17 -10.07
C ARG A 150 11.63 9.29 -11.09
N TRP A 151 11.35 8.98 -12.35
CA TRP A 151 11.29 9.95 -13.44
C TRP A 151 9.94 10.64 -13.48
N VAL A 152 9.97 11.95 -13.23
CA VAL A 152 8.81 12.84 -13.21
C VAL A 152 9.27 14.27 -13.45
N ASP A 153 8.47 15.04 -14.18
CA ASP A 153 8.73 16.45 -14.48
C ASP A 153 8.28 17.32 -13.29
N PHE A 154 9.26 17.95 -12.65
CA PHE A 154 9.05 18.91 -11.58
C PHE A 154 9.12 20.37 -12.08
N ASP A 155 9.52 20.60 -13.32
CA ASP A 155 9.67 21.95 -13.88
C ASP A 155 8.36 22.40 -14.53
N ASN A 156 7.61 21.46 -15.14
CA ASN A 156 6.25 21.65 -15.60
C ASN A 156 5.24 20.94 -14.66
N ASP A 157 5.45 21.06 -13.35
CA ASP A 157 4.53 20.53 -12.34
C ASP A 157 3.18 21.27 -12.38
N TYR A 158 2.22 20.82 -11.58
CA TYR A 158 1.01 21.59 -11.29
C TYR A 158 0.87 21.78 -9.79
N LYS A 159 0.42 22.95 -9.36
CA LYS A 159 0.15 23.24 -7.94
C LYS A 159 -1.28 23.71 -7.78
N THR A 160 -1.95 23.26 -6.72
CA THR A 160 -3.33 23.70 -6.44
C THR A 160 -3.43 25.21 -6.15
N LEU A 161 -2.30 25.87 -5.84
CA LEU A 161 -2.19 27.32 -5.64
C LEU A 161 -2.05 28.14 -6.92
N ASP A 162 -1.82 27.50 -8.07
CA ASP A 162 -1.64 28.20 -9.34
C ASP A 162 -2.99 28.76 -9.83
N VAL A 163 -2.97 30.00 -10.34
CA VAL A 163 -4.20 30.73 -10.69
C VAL A 163 -5.04 29.97 -11.72
N ASP A 164 -4.41 29.38 -12.74
CA ASP A 164 -5.07 28.60 -13.79
C ASP A 164 -5.75 27.32 -13.22
N PHE A 165 -5.12 26.69 -12.22
CA PHE A 165 -5.69 25.55 -11.52
C PHE A 165 -6.92 25.99 -10.70
N MET A 166 -6.80 27.09 -9.95
CA MET A 166 -7.90 27.66 -9.16
C MET A 166 -9.06 28.15 -10.03
N GLU A 167 -8.81 28.68 -11.23
CA GLU A 167 -9.84 29.08 -12.19
C GLU A 167 -10.63 27.85 -12.67
N SER A 168 -9.94 26.73 -12.92
CA SER A 168 -10.59 25.46 -13.27
C SER A 168 -11.43 24.89 -12.12
N VAL A 169 -10.96 25.04 -10.87
CA VAL A 169 -11.73 24.70 -9.66
C VAL A 169 -12.98 25.58 -9.53
N MET A 170 -12.85 26.87 -9.83
CA MET A 170 -13.96 27.84 -9.87
C MET A 170 -15.00 27.43 -10.92
N TRP A 171 -14.56 27.05 -12.11
CA TRP A 171 -15.41 26.51 -13.16
C TRP A 171 -16.17 25.27 -12.68
N ALA A 172 -15.49 24.30 -12.06
CA ALA A 172 -16.12 23.09 -11.56
C ALA A 172 -17.20 23.40 -10.52
N PHE A 173 -16.94 24.33 -9.59
CA PHE A 173 -17.94 24.79 -8.63
C PHE A 173 -19.17 25.38 -9.34
N LYS A 174 -18.95 26.27 -10.32
CA LYS A 174 -20.04 26.89 -11.09
C LYS A 174 -20.86 25.87 -11.86
N GLU A 175 -20.23 24.89 -12.53
CA GLU A 175 -20.95 23.84 -13.26
C GLU A 175 -21.81 22.98 -12.33
N LEU A 176 -21.29 22.60 -11.16
CA LEU A 176 -22.08 21.88 -10.15
C LEU A 176 -23.25 22.73 -9.65
N HIS A 177 -23.04 24.03 -9.45
CA HIS A 177 -24.11 24.96 -9.07
C HIS A 177 -25.20 25.05 -10.14
N ASP A 178 -24.81 25.24 -11.41
CA ASP A 178 -25.74 25.35 -12.54
C ASP A 178 -26.52 24.05 -12.77
N LYS A 179 -25.94 22.90 -12.41
CA LYS A 179 -26.62 21.58 -12.37
C LYS A 179 -27.52 21.38 -11.14
N GLY A 180 -27.60 22.34 -10.23
CA GLY A 180 -28.39 22.24 -8.99
C GLY A 180 -27.84 21.21 -7.99
N LEU A 181 -26.52 20.97 -8.04
CA LEU A 181 -25.80 20.06 -7.14
C LEU A 181 -25.10 20.81 -6.00
N ILE A 182 -24.93 22.13 -6.09
CA ILE A 182 -24.44 22.95 -4.98
C ILE A 182 -25.61 23.57 -4.22
N TYR A 183 -25.56 23.52 -2.89
CA TYR A 183 -26.49 24.24 -2.03
C TYR A 183 -25.82 24.66 -0.71
N GLN A 184 -26.37 25.69 -0.08
CA GLN A 184 -26.02 26.08 1.29
C GLN A 184 -27.06 25.51 2.26
N GLY A 185 -26.59 24.90 3.34
CA GLY A 185 -27.46 24.36 4.40
C GLY A 185 -26.94 24.72 5.78
N PHE A 186 -27.85 24.91 6.73
CA PHE A 186 -27.52 24.92 8.15
C PHE A 186 -27.62 23.48 8.67
N ARG A 187 -26.49 22.85 8.98
CA ARG A 187 -26.42 21.42 9.29
C ARG A 187 -25.53 21.18 10.50
N VAL A 188 -25.88 20.18 11.30
CA VAL A 188 -25.00 19.65 12.35
C VAL A 188 -23.88 18.85 11.68
N LEU A 189 -22.65 19.32 11.84
CA LEU A 189 -21.47 18.71 11.25
C LEU A 189 -20.44 18.39 12.33
N PRO A 190 -19.55 17.41 12.10
CA PRO A 190 -18.33 17.31 12.87
C PRO A 190 -17.56 18.63 12.78
N TYR A 191 -17.22 19.20 13.92
CA TYR A 191 -16.64 20.53 14.04
C TYR A 191 -15.43 20.50 14.95
N SER A 192 -14.33 21.06 14.46
CA SER A 192 -13.11 21.25 15.23
C SER A 192 -13.17 22.59 15.92
N TRP A 193 -13.37 22.60 17.24
CA TRP A 193 -13.34 23.82 18.05
C TRP A 193 -11.93 24.43 18.13
N TYR A 194 -10.90 23.61 17.96
CA TYR A 194 -9.51 24.04 17.94
C TYR A 194 -9.15 24.70 16.60
N GLU A 195 -9.49 24.07 15.48
CA GLU A 195 -9.26 24.62 14.13
C GLU A 195 -10.37 25.61 13.71
N GLN A 196 -11.43 25.72 14.49
CA GLN A 196 -12.62 26.56 14.26
C GLN A 196 -13.19 26.40 12.84
N THR A 197 -13.45 25.16 12.42
CA THR A 197 -14.00 24.83 11.11
C THR A 197 -14.80 23.52 11.16
N PRO A 198 -15.87 23.37 10.36
CA PRO A 198 -16.48 22.07 10.12
C PRO A 198 -15.53 21.19 9.30
N LEU A 199 -15.68 19.88 9.47
CA LEU A 199 -15.02 18.83 8.72
C LEU A 199 -16.06 18.01 7.95
N SER A 200 -15.62 17.34 6.90
CA SER A 200 -16.46 16.42 6.12
C SER A 200 -16.58 15.05 6.80
N ASN A 201 -17.62 14.29 6.44
CA ASN A 201 -17.84 12.93 6.95
C ASN A 201 -16.70 11.96 6.59
N GLN A 202 -16.01 12.21 5.48
CA GLN A 202 -14.85 11.42 5.06
C GLN A 202 -13.65 11.69 5.98
N GLU A 203 -13.39 12.95 6.35
CA GLU A 203 -12.26 13.34 7.20
C GLU A 203 -12.36 12.78 8.62
N THR A 204 -13.57 12.60 9.16
CA THR A 204 -13.77 11.97 10.48
C THR A 204 -13.57 10.47 10.46
N ARG A 205 -13.46 9.86 9.28
CA ARG A 205 -13.29 8.41 9.07
C ARG A 205 -11.97 8.06 8.41
N LEU A 206 -11.05 9.04 8.29
CA LEU A 206 -9.65 8.80 7.99
C LEU A 206 -8.97 8.08 9.17
N ASP A 207 -7.85 7.43 8.90
CA ASP A 207 -7.13 6.64 9.90
C ASP A 207 -6.85 7.42 11.19
N ASP A 208 -6.94 6.76 12.34
CA ASP A 208 -6.62 7.30 13.67
C ASP A 208 -7.53 8.47 14.16
N ALA A 209 -8.61 8.78 13.43
CA ALA A 209 -9.59 9.80 13.83
C ALA A 209 -10.44 9.37 15.04
N TYR A 210 -10.72 8.08 15.22
CA TYR A 210 -11.44 7.58 16.41
C TYR A 210 -10.46 7.05 17.45
N LYS A 211 -10.61 7.50 18.70
CA LYS A 211 -9.74 7.12 19.83
C LYS A 211 -10.57 6.79 21.06
N MET A 212 -10.10 5.83 21.86
CA MET A 212 -10.68 5.57 23.17
C MET A 212 -10.46 6.78 24.08
N ARG A 213 -11.53 7.26 24.71
CA ARG A 213 -11.52 8.39 25.61
C ARG A 213 -12.45 8.12 26.80
N GLN A 214 -12.09 8.70 27.95
CA GLN A 214 -12.95 8.72 29.13
C GLN A 214 -13.78 10.00 29.16
N ASP A 215 -15.10 9.85 29.29
CA ASP A 215 -16.05 10.97 29.36
C ASP A 215 -17.02 10.80 30.54
N PRO A 216 -17.50 11.92 31.12
CA PRO A 216 -18.55 11.86 32.13
C PRO A 216 -19.86 11.43 31.50
N ALA A 217 -20.58 10.53 32.17
CA ALA A 217 -21.96 10.21 31.86
C ALA A 217 -22.86 10.59 33.03
N VAL A 218 -23.96 11.26 32.75
CA VAL A 218 -24.91 11.75 33.76
C VAL A 218 -26.33 11.34 33.45
N THR A 219 -27.07 11.01 34.50
CA THR A 219 -28.52 10.80 34.47
C THR A 219 -29.20 11.94 35.18
N VAL A 220 -30.13 12.62 34.50
CA VAL A 220 -30.69 13.91 34.94
C VAL A 220 -32.22 13.85 34.99
N ASP A 221 -32.78 14.42 36.06
CA ASP A 221 -34.23 14.50 36.31
C ASP A 221 -34.89 15.59 35.43
N MET A 222 -35.95 15.22 34.71
CA MET A 222 -36.81 16.11 33.91
C MET A 222 -38.26 16.00 34.42
N PRO A 223 -38.68 16.80 35.42
CA PRO A 223 -40.02 16.72 35.98
C PRO A 223 -41.11 16.98 34.92
N LEU A 224 -41.99 16.00 34.70
CA LEU A 224 -43.12 16.10 33.77
C LEU A 224 -44.20 17.03 34.33
N VAL A 225 -44.81 17.81 33.43
CA VAL A 225 -45.96 18.67 33.69
C VAL A 225 -47.13 18.09 32.90
N ALA A 226 -47.99 17.35 33.60
CA ALA A 226 -49.09 16.60 33.00
C ALA A 226 -50.34 16.68 33.89
N PRO A 227 -50.98 17.87 34.02
CA PRO A 227 -52.06 18.08 34.98
C PRO A 227 -53.18 17.04 34.87
N GLY A 228 -53.48 16.36 35.98
CA GLY A 228 -54.52 15.31 36.03
C GLY A 228 -54.06 13.91 35.60
N SER A 229 -52.79 13.74 35.22
CA SER A 229 -52.17 12.44 34.94
C SER A 229 -51.42 11.89 36.16
N PRO A 230 -51.32 10.56 36.36
CA PRO A 230 -50.40 9.98 37.34
C PRO A 230 -48.94 10.35 37.10
N LEU A 231 -48.58 10.79 35.88
CA LEU A 231 -47.25 11.24 35.50
C LEU A 231 -46.92 12.67 35.98
N ASP A 232 -47.91 13.45 36.44
CA ASP A 232 -47.69 14.84 36.86
C ASP A 232 -46.66 14.92 37.99
N GLY A 233 -45.58 15.68 37.78
CA GLY A 233 -44.46 15.79 38.72
C GLY A 233 -43.57 14.56 38.85
N ALA A 234 -43.70 13.55 37.98
CA ALA A 234 -42.75 12.44 37.89
C ALA A 234 -41.51 12.86 37.10
N ASN A 235 -40.32 12.38 37.50
CA ASN A 235 -39.07 12.70 36.83
C ASN A 235 -38.86 11.77 35.63
N ALA A 236 -39.06 12.25 34.42
CA ALA A 236 -38.52 11.58 33.25
C ALA A 236 -36.99 11.69 33.30
N ILE A 237 -36.28 10.56 33.35
CA ILE A 237 -34.83 10.59 33.47
C ILE A 237 -34.18 10.45 32.10
N ILE A 238 -33.28 11.37 31.77
CA ILE A 238 -32.46 11.32 30.56
C ILE A 238 -31.04 10.92 30.92
N TRP A 239 -30.33 10.32 29.98
CA TRP A 239 -28.91 10.00 30.11
C TRP A 239 -28.12 10.65 28.99
N THR A 240 -26.94 11.21 29.31
CA THR A 240 -26.06 11.81 28.31
C THR A 240 -24.59 11.68 28.71
N THR A 241 -23.73 11.56 27.70
CA THR A 241 -22.26 11.57 27.82
C THR A 241 -21.68 12.96 27.53
N THR A 242 -22.52 13.92 27.16
CA THR A 242 -22.16 15.29 26.83
C THR A 242 -22.89 16.29 27.72
N PRO A 243 -22.57 16.40 29.02
CA PRO A 243 -23.24 17.32 29.94
C PRO A 243 -23.30 18.77 29.42
N TRP A 244 -22.28 19.23 28.70
CA TRP A 244 -22.23 20.55 28.06
C TRP A 244 -23.38 20.84 27.07
N THR A 245 -24.08 19.82 26.57
CA THR A 245 -25.25 20.03 25.70
C THR A 245 -26.55 20.31 26.47
N LEU A 246 -26.60 19.99 27.78
CA LEU A 246 -27.82 20.14 28.60
C LEU A 246 -28.32 21.59 28.75
N PRO A 247 -27.47 22.63 28.83
CA PRO A 247 -27.92 24.01 28.79
C PRO A 247 -28.74 24.35 27.52
N SER A 248 -28.57 23.60 26.44
CA SER A 248 -29.25 23.79 25.14
C SER A 248 -30.36 22.78 24.90
N ASN A 249 -30.85 22.12 25.95
CA ASN A 249 -31.96 21.18 25.82
C ASN A 249 -33.24 21.92 25.41
N LEU A 250 -33.89 21.48 24.33
CA LEU A 250 -35.14 22.05 23.83
C LEU A 250 -36.29 21.05 23.75
N ALA A 251 -36.04 19.75 23.83
CA ALA A 251 -37.07 18.71 23.86
C ALA A 251 -36.51 17.41 24.47
N THR A 252 -37.35 16.43 24.72
CA THR A 252 -36.94 15.05 24.96
C THR A 252 -37.61 14.12 23.95
N ALA A 253 -37.02 12.97 23.66
CA ALA A 253 -37.53 12.03 22.68
C ALA A 253 -37.75 10.65 23.27
N VAL A 254 -38.83 10.00 22.84
CA VAL A 254 -39.20 8.62 23.19
C VAL A 254 -39.58 7.85 21.92
N HIS A 255 -39.35 6.53 21.95
CA HIS A 255 -39.81 5.67 20.88
C HIS A 255 -41.31 5.36 21.09
N PRO A 256 -42.19 5.57 20.10
CA PRO A 256 -43.64 5.49 20.29
C PRO A 256 -44.13 4.10 20.73
N GLU A 257 -43.46 3.03 20.28
CA GLU A 257 -43.85 1.64 20.55
C GLU A 257 -43.22 1.02 21.80
N VAL A 258 -42.20 1.66 22.39
CA VAL A 258 -41.49 1.14 23.58
C VAL A 258 -42.36 1.27 24.83
N ASP A 259 -42.24 0.29 25.73
CA ASP A 259 -42.90 0.30 27.03
C ASP A 259 -42.09 1.12 28.05
N TYR A 260 -42.75 2.09 28.67
CA TYR A 260 -42.21 2.95 29.72
C TYR A 260 -42.94 2.71 31.03
N VAL A 261 -42.22 2.85 32.13
CA VAL A 261 -42.76 2.65 33.48
C VAL A 261 -42.48 3.84 34.37
N GLN A 262 -43.46 4.15 35.22
CA GLN A 262 -43.28 5.03 36.35
C GLN A 262 -42.98 4.19 37.59
N VAL A 263 -41.83 4.39 38.22
CA VAL A 263 -41.42 3.66 39.42
C VAL A 263 -41.22 4.59 40.61
N LEU A 264 -41.44 4.08 41.83
CA LEU A 264 -41.11 4.77 43.07
C LEU A 264 -39.70 4.37 43.51
N GLY A 265 -38.76 5.32 43.52
CA GLY A 265 -37.39 5.10 43.99
C GLY A 265 -37.29 5.08 45.52
N GLU A 266 -36.18 4.55 46.04
CA GLU A 266 -35.92 4.48 47.50
C GLU A 266 -35.86 5.86 48.18
N ASP A 267 -35.59 6.91 47.41
CA ASP A 267 -35.58 8.30 47.87
C ASP A 267 -36.99 8.93 47.95
N GLY A 268 -38.03 8.16 47.61
CA GLY A 268 -39.43 8.59 47.60
C GLY A 268 -39.83 9.42 46.38
N LYS A 269 -38.95 9.62 45.40
CA LYS A 269 -39.29 10.28 44.13
C LYS A 269 -39.87 9.28 43.13
N ARG A 270 -40.66 9.78 42.17
CA ARG A 270 -41.22 8.98 41.07
C ARG A 270 -40.39 9.20 39.81
N TYR A 271 -39.97 8.13 39.15
CA TYR A 271 -39.10 8.16 37.97
C TYR A 271 -39.78 7.51 36.77
N VAL A 272 -39.57 8.07 35.57
CA VAL A 272 -40.07 7.54 34.30
C VAL A 272 -38.89 7.18 33.40
N LEU A 273 -38.85 5.93 32.95
CA LEU A 273 -37.83 5.37 32.06
C LEU A 273 -38.41 4.16 31.31
N ALA A 274 -37.71 3.68 30.28
CA ALA A 274 -38.12 2.46 29.57
C ALA A 274 -38.07 1.24 30.50
N GLU A 275 -39.06 0.35 30.43
CA GLU A 275 -39.19 -0.82 31.32
C GLU A 275 -37.94 -1.71 31.26
N ALA A 276 -37.39 -1.89 30.07
CA ALA A 276 -36.17 -2.66 29.83
C ALA A 276 -34.92 -2.07 30.52
N ARG A 277 -34.94 -0.80 30.95
CA ARG A 277 -33.81 -0.11 31.59
C ARG A 277 -33.87 -0.09 33.11
N VAL A 278 -34.98 -0.51 33.73
CA VAL A 278 -35.15 -0.47 35.20
C VAL A 278 -34.04 -1.21 35.93
N ALA A 279 -33.71 -2.43 35.49
CA ALA A 279 -32.66 -3.24 36.11
C ALA A 279 -31.27 -2.58 36.06
N HIS A 280 -30.99 -1.75 35.04
CA HIS A 280 -29.70 -1.04 34.94
C HIS A 280 -29.52 0.03 36.03
N TYR A 281 -30.64 0.56 36.54
CA TYR A 281 -30.69 1.57 37.59
C TYR A 281 -31.06 0.99 38.96
N ALA A 282 -30.87 -0.31 39.17
CA ALA A 282 -31.19 -0.99 40.43
C ALA A 282 -30.47 -0.37 41.65
N ARG A 283 -29.29 0.22 41.45
CA ARG A 283 -28.55 0.91 42.51
C ARG A 283 -29.25 2.19 42.98
N GLU A 284 -29.86 2.92 42.07
CA GLU A 284 -30.51 4.20 42.33
C GLU A 284 -32.00 4.05 42.68
N LEU A 285 -32.66 3.05 42.09
CA LEU A 285 -34.11 2.85 42.18
C LEU A 285 -34.50 1.71 43.13
N GLY A 286 -33.58 0.78 43.44
CA GLY A 286 -33.84 -0.48 44.14
C GLY A 286 -33.87 -1.68 43.18
N GLU A 287 -33.64 -2.91 43.69
CA GLU A 287 -33.60 -4.12 42.84
C GLU A 287 -34.95 -4.47 42.20
N ASP A 288 -36.06 -4.17 42.88
CA ASP A 288 -37.43 -4.38 42.39
C ASP A 288 -38.31 -3.19 42.83
N PRO A 289 -38.18 -2.02 42.18
CA PRO A 289 -38.88 -0.81 42.58
C PRO A 289 -40.38 -0.93 42.30
N GLU A 290 -41.21 -0.33 43.15
CA GLU A 290 -42.66 -0.36 42.97
C GLU A 290 -43.06 0.35 41.66
N VAL A 291 -43.66 -0.41 40.72
CA VAL A 291 -44.21 0.14 39.48
C VAL A 291 -45.56 0.79 39.77
N VAL A 292 -45.58 2.12 39.72
CA VAL A 292 -46.76 2.97 39.95
C VAL A 292 -47.71 2.95 38.74
N SER A 293 -47.16 2.98 37.52
CA SER A 293 -47.94 2.92 36.28
C SER A 293 -47.08 2.49 35.07
N ARG A 294 -47.73 2.05 33.99
CA ARG A 294 -47.09 1.65 32.71
C ARG A 294 -47.73 2.41 31.55
N HIS A 295 -46.93 2.80 30.56
CA HIS A 295 -47.33 3.64 29.43
C HIS A 295 -46.61 3.20 28.17
N LYS A 296 -47.25 3.29 27.00
CA LYS A 296 -46.52 3.30 25.73
C LYS A 296 -45.85 4.65 25.51
N GLY A 297 -44.73 4.67 24.78
CA GLY A 297 -44.05 5.92 24.44
C GLY A 297 -44.96 6.94 23.74
N ALA A 298 -45.88 6.47 22.90
CA ALA A 298 -46.90 7.30 22.26
C ALA A 298 -47.81 8.05 23.25
N GLU A 299 -47.99 7.55 24.47
CA GLU A 299 -48.77 8.21 25.53
C GLU A 299 -47.98 9.31 26.25
N LEU A 300 -46.65 9.32 26.13
CA LEU A 300 -45.77 10.36 26.68
C LEU A 300 -45.60 11.55 25.72
N VAL A 301 -45.80 11.34 24.42
CA VAL A 301 -45.64 12.37 23.39
C VAL A 301 -46.59 13.53 23.62
N GLY A 302 -46.05 14.76 23.55
CA GLY A 302 -46.79 16.01 23.77
C GLY A 302 -46.84 16.46 25.24
N LEU A 303 -46.39 15.65 26.19
CA LEU A 303 -46.26 16.10 27.58
C LEU A 303 -45.17 17.17 27.71
N SER A 304 -45.42 18.21 28.50
CA SER A 304 -44.41 19.22 28.83
C SER A 304 -43.55 18.76 30.00
N TYR A 305 -42.36 19.33 30.15
CA TYR A 305 -41.48 19.06 31.29
C TYR A 305 -40.70 20.30 31.72
N THR A 306 -40.12 20.25 32.93
CA THR A 306 -39.20 21.28 33.42
C THR A 306 -37.76 20.93 33.00
N PRO A 307 -37.08 21.75 32.17
CA PRO A 307 -35.72 21.48 31.73
C PRO A 307 -34.68 21.52 32.87
N PRO A 308 -33.46 21.02 32.62
CA PRO A 308 -32.40 21.02 33.63
C PRO A 308 -31.93 22.45 33.93
N PHE A 309 -31.99 23.33 32.93
CA PHE A 309 -31.66 24.76 33.01
C PHE A 309 -32.78 25.62 32.43
N ASP A 310 -32.88 26.87 32.87
CA ASP A 310 -33.95 27.79 32.49
C ASP A 310 -33.59 28.78 31.36
N PHE A 311 -32.38 28.68 30.79
CA PHE A 311 -31.83 29.64 29.83
C PHE A 311 -32.71 29.91 28.60
N PHE A 312 -33.46 28.91 28.14
CA PHE A 312 -34.31 28.99 26.94
C PHE A 312 -35.79 28.76 27.24
N LEU A 313 -36.23 28.90 28.50
CA LEU A 313 -37.65 28.83 28.83
C LEU A 313 -38.46 29.86 28.03
N GLY A 314 -39.60 29.43 27.50
CA GLY A 314 -40.45 30.24 26.63
C GLY A 314 -40.12 30.15 25.14
N HIS A 315 -39.11 29.35 24.75
CA HIS A 315 -38.85 29.06 23.34
C HIS A 315 -40.05 28.35 22.68
N PRO A 316 -40.55 28.82 21.52
CA PRO A 316 -41.75 28.25 20.89
C PRO A 316 -41.63 26.74 20.65
N ASN A 317 -42.71 26.01 20.94
CA ASN A 317 -42.85 24.56 20.77
C ASN A 317 -41.82 23.69 21.53
N ALA A 318 -40.97 24.29 22.38
CA ALA A 318 -39.93 23.59 23.14
C ALA A 318 -40.43 23.04 24.49
N HIS A 319 -39.56 22.26 25.14
CA HIS A 319 -39.74 21.62 26.45
C HIS A 319 -40.93 20.66 26.50
N VAL A 320 -41.07 19.90 25.41
CA VAL A 320 -42.08 18.85 25.21
C VAL A 320 -41.42 17.51 24.88
N VAL A 321 -42.12 16.42 25.17
CA VAL A 321 -41.73 15.08 24.76
C VAL A 321 -42.16 14.85 23.31
N LEU A 322 -41.22 14.44 22.46
CA LEU A 322 -41.40 14.19 21.03
C LEU A 322 -41.26 12.70 20.71
N SER A 323 -41.84 12.28 19.59
CA SER A 323 -41.66 10.94 19.04
C SER A 323 -40.37 10.86 18.23
N ALA A 324 -39.57 9.83 18.43
CA ALA A 324 -38.39 9.55 17.61
C ALA A 324 -38.11 8.04 17.51
N ASP A 325 -38.04 7.53 16.28
CA ASP A 325 -37.92 6.10 16.02
C ASP A 325 -36.49 5.57 16.19
N TYR A 326 -35.48 6.45 16.28
CA TYR A 326 -34.09 6.07 16.53
C TYR A 326 -33.80 5.80 18.02
N VAL A 327 -34.74 6.11 18.93
CA VAL A 327 -34.56 5.89 20.36
C VAL A 327 -34.62 4.40 20.66
N THR A 328 -33.58 3.85 21.30
CA THR A 328 -33.47 2.43 21.65
C THR A 328 -33.42 2.21 23.17
N THR A 329 -33.50 0.95 23.59
CA THR A 329 -33.36 0.53 25.00
C THR A 329 -32.03 -0.18 25.29
N ASP A 330 -31.07 -0.13 24.38
CA ASP A 330 -29.78 -0.81 24.55
C ASP A 330 -28.84 -0.05 25.51
N SER A 331 -28.98 1.27 25.57
CA SER A 331 -28.20 2.17 26.43
C SER A 331 -29.04 3.30 27.02
N GLY A 332 -28.49 4.02 28.00
CA GLY A 332 -29.19 5.14 28.67
C GLY A 332 -30.45 4.72 29.43
N THR A 333 -31.51 5.53 29.30
CA THR A 333 -32.80 5.38 30.01
C THR A 333 -33.97 5.04 29.10
N GLY A 334 -33.77 5.06 27.78
CA GLY A 334 -34.86 5.03 26.78
C GLY A 334 -35.58 6.36 26.59
N ILE A 335 -35.14 7.44 27.26
CA ILE A 335 -35.58 8.82 27.01
C ILE A 335 -34.35 9.65 26.68
N VAL A 336 -34.33 10.28 25.51
CA VAL A 336 -33.17 11.00 24.99
C VAL A 336 -33.41 12.50 25.13
N HIS A 337 -32.44 13.27 25.62
CA HIS A 337 -32.55 14.73 25.57
C HIS A 337 -32.20 15.21 24.17
N LEU A 338 -32.90 16.24 23.67
CA LEU A 338 -32.62 16.83 22.37
C LEU A 338 -31.96 18.20 22.55
N ALA A 339 -30.78 18.36 21.96
CA ALA A 339 -30.06 19.63 21.84
C ALA A 339 -29.78 19.91 20.35
N PRO A 340 -30.74 20.51 19.63
CA PRO A 340 -30.77 20.53 18.15
C PRO A 340 -29.54 21.11 17.45
N ALA A 341 -28.77 21.98 18.12
CA ALA A 341 -27.54 22.52 17.53
C ALA A 341 -26.36 21.53 17.56
N PHE A 342 -26.47 20.38 18.22
CA PHE A 342 -25.33 19.49 18.51
C PHE A 342 -25.57 18.02 18.17
N GLY A 343 -26.74 17.67 17.62
CA GLY A 343 -27.06 16.33 17.12
C GLY A 343 -27.84 16.41 15.80
N GLU A 344 -27.44 15.62 14.80
CA GLU A 344 -28.10 15.62 13.48
C GLU A 344 -29.57 15.14 13.60
N GLU A 345 -29.79 14.00 14.27
CA GLU A 345 -31.12 13.47 14.53
C GLU A 345 -31.96 14.41 15.42
N ASP A 346 -31.31 15.07 16.40
CA ASP A 346 -31.95 16.08 17.24
C ASP A 346 -32.45 17.28 16.43
N MET A 347 -31.64 17.76 15.49
CA MET A 347 -31.99 18.85 14.60
C MET A 347 -33.16 18.49 13.70
N ASP A 348 -33.14 17.29 13.13
CA ASP A 348 -34.20 16.81 12.23
C ASP A 348 -35.53 16.68 12.98
N VAL A 349 -35.55 16.07 14.16
CA VAL A 349 -36.76 15.93 15.00
C VAL A 349 -37.27 17.30 15.46
N ALA A 350 -36.39 18.19 15.91
CA ALA A 350 -36.77 19.53 16.35
C ALA A 350 -37.35 20.37 15.20
N THR A 351 -36.70 20.34 14.03
CA THR A 351 -37.15 21.06 12.83
C THR A 351 -38.52 20.55 12.37
N ALA A 352 -38.72 19.23 12.34
CA ALA A 352 -40.01 18.62 11.96
C ALA A 352 -41.16 19.02 12.89
N ASN A 353 -40.85 19.38 14.14
CA ASN A 353 -41.83 19.82 15.15
C ASN A 353 -41.86 21.36 15.32
N GLY A 354 -41.22 22.11 14.42
CA GLY A 354 -41.24 23.57 14.43
C GLY A 354 -40.52 24.21 15.62
N ILE A 355 -39.49 23.55 16.14
CA ILE A 355 -38.59 24.08 17.18
C ILE A 355 -37.36 24.68 16.49
N GLU A 356 -37.17 26.00 16.64
CA GLU A 356 -36.01 26.69 16.08
C GLU A 356 -34.73 26.31 16.84
N VAL A 357 -33.61 26.17 16.12
CA VAL A 357 -32.32 25.75 16.70
C VAL A 357 -31.70 26.90 17.51
N VAL A 358 -31.17 26.57 18.68
CA VAL A 358 -30.42 27.51 19.53
C VAL A 358 -28.98 27.05 19.64
N GLN A 359 -28.02 27.90 19.26
CA GLN A 359 -26.59 27.59 19.23
C GLN A 359 -25.82 28.58 20.13
N PRO A 360 -25.60 28.25 21.41
CA PRO A 360 -25.00 29.18 22.37
C PRO A 360 -23.47 29.18 22.41
N LEU A 361 -22.78 28.57 21.44
CA LEU A 361 -21.30 28.52 21.42
C LEU A 361 -20.70 29.51 20.41
N ASP A 362 -19.51 30.00 20.69
CA ASP A 362 -18.69 30.68 19.70
C ASP A 362 -17.96 29.67 18.77
N PRO A 363 -17.28 30.13 17.70
CA PRO A 363 -16.51 29.24 16.84
C PRO A 363 -15.39 28.46 17.53
N GLY A 364 -14.94 28.89 18.72
CA GLY A 364 -13.94 28.21 19.55
C GLY A 364 -14.54 27.16 20.50
N GLY A 365 -15.85 26.88 20.39
CA GLY A 365 -16.54 25.94 21.26
C GLY A 365 -16.68 26.44 22.70
N LYS A 366 -16.71 27.76 22.91
CA LYS A 366 -16.93 28.38 24.23
C LYS A 366 -18.34 28.91 24.34
N PHE A 367 -18.95 28.83 25.53
CA PHE A 367 -20.27 29.40 25.74
C PHE A 367 -20.26 30.92 25.59
N THR A 368 -21.31 31.45 24.97
CA THR A 368 -21.57 32.89 24.82
C THR A 368 -22.42 33.42 25.98
N SER A 369 -22.73 34.72 25.95
CA SER A 369 -23.64 35.37 26.90
C SER A 369 -25.08 34.80 26.89
N MET A 370 -25.42 33.93 25.95
CA MET A 370 -26.70 33.19 25.97
C MET A 370 -26.78 32.22 27.16
N VAL A 371 -25.63 31.79 27.69
CA VAL A 371 -25.55 30.90 28.87
C VAL A 371 -24.58 31.52 29.89
N PRO A 372 -24.99 32.59 30.60
CA PRO A 372 -24.08 33.44 31.39
C PRO A 372 -23.23 32.72 32.45
N PRO A 373 -23.72 31.71 33.19
CA PRO A 373 -22.91 31.02 34.19
C PRO A 373 -21.68 30.29 33.63
N TYR A 374 -21.69 29.97 32.33
CA TYR A 374 -20.63 29.23 31.65
C TYR A 374 -19.90 30.05 30.60
N GLU A 375 -20.24 31.33 30.45
CA GLU A 375 -19.68 32.23 29.43
C GLU A 375 -18.14 32.19 29.43
N GLY A 376 -17.56 32.00 28.24
CA GLY A 376 -16.12 31.91 28.02
C GLY A 376 -15.49 30.54 28.34
N LEU A 377 -16.21 29.60 28.96
CA LEU A 377 -15.73 28.23 29.18
C LEU A 377 -15.87 27.39 27.91
N MET A 378 -14.80 26.68 27.55
CA MET A 378 -14.85 25.67 26.49
C MET A 378 -15.69 24.47 26.96
N VAL A 379 -16.46 23.85 26.06
CA VAL A 379 -17.45 22.80 26.38
C VAL A 379 -16.93 21.69 27.31
N PHE A 380 -15.70 21.21 27.14
CA PHE A 380 -15.14 20.16 27.99
C PHE A 380 -14.76 20.67 29.38
N ASP A 381 -14.31 21.93 29.49
CA ASP A 381 -14.03 22.60 30.76
C ASP A 381 -15.32 22.99 31.50
N ALA A 382 -16.42 23.17 30.77
CA ALA A 382 -17.74 23.45 31.34
C ALA A 382 -18.38 22.20 31.98
N ASN A 383 -18.05 20.99 31.51
CA ASN A 383 -18.64 19.74 32.00
C ASN A 383 -18.59 19.61 33.54
N PRO A 384 -17.44 19.76 34.24
CA PRO A 384 -17.40 19.67 35.70
C PRO A 384 -18.25 20.73 36.42
N VAL A 385 -18.36 21.94 35.85
CA VAL A 385 -19.15 23.04 36.41
C VAL A 385 -20.65 22.74 36.28
N ILE A 386 -21.07 22.31 35.09
CA ILE A 386 -22.46 21.90 34.79
C ILE A 386 -22.89 20.75 35.71
N ILE A 387 -22.05 19.73 35.87
CA ILE A 387 -22.33 18.59 36.76
C ILE A 387 -22.48 19.05 38.21
N LYS A 388 -21.62 19.96 38.66
CA LYS A 388 -21.69 20.55 40.01
C LYS A 388 -23.01 21.30 40.22
N ASP A 389 -23.45 22.08 39.23
CA ASP A 389 -24.69 22.86 39.32
C ASP A 389 -25.93 21.96 39.29
N LEU A 390 -25.94 20.92 38.45
CA LEU A 390 -27.01 19.90 38.45
C LEU A 390 -27.12 19.20 39.80
N LYS A 391 -25.99 18.87 40.42
CA LYS A 391 -25.93 18.28 41.76
C LYS A 391 -26.45 19.25 42.83
N ALA A 392 -26.05 20.51 42.77
CA ALA A 392 -26.51 21.55 43.70
C ALA A 392 -28.02 21.82 43.57
N ALA A 393 -28.57 21.71 42.36
CA ALA A 393 -30.00 21.82 42.09
C ALA A 393 -30.80 20.53 42.42
N GLY A 394 -30.13 19.45 42.85
CA GLY A 394 -30.79 18.18 43.18
C GLY A 394 -31.39 17.44 41.97
N LYS A 395 -30.94 17.76 40.75
CA LYS A 395 -31.42 17.19 39.49
C LYS A 395 -30.56 16.03 38.95
N LEU A 396 -29.46 15.70 39.62
CA LEU A 396 -28.52 14.67 39.19
C LEU A 396 -28.80 13.35 39.93
N LEU A 397 -29.26 12.34 39.19
CA LEU A 397 -29.53 10.99 39.74
C LEU A 397 -28.24 10.15 39.81
N ARG A 398 -27.47 10.13 38.71
CA ARG A 398 -26.25 9.32 38.58
C ARG A 398 -25.17 10.13 37.87
N HIS A 399 -23.93 9.93 38.30
CA HIS A 399 -22.73 10.46 37.65
C HIS A 399 -21.65 9.39 37.65
N GLU A 400 -21.19 9.03 36.47
CA GLU A 400 -20.15 8.03 36.25
C GLU A 400 -19.18 8.48 35.15
N THR A 401 -18.12 7.70 34.96
CA THR A 401 -17.18 7.88 33.86
C THR A 401 -17.24 6.63 33.00
N ILE A 402 -17.43 6.83 31.70
CA ILE A 402 -17.42 5.75 30.71
C ILE A 402 -16.18 5.88 29.82
N GLU A 403 -15.74 4.75 29.27
CA GLU A 403 -14.69 4.72 28.25
C GLU A 403 -15.29 4.23 26.93
N HIS A 404 -15.15 5.03 25.88
CA HIS A 404 -15.74 4.75 24.56
C HIS A 404 -14.88 5.30 23.42
N SER A 405 -15.17 4.87 22.21
CA SER A 405 -14.52 5.38 21.00
C SER A 405 -15.14 6.71 20.59
N TYR A 406 -14.33 7.77 20.48
CA TYR A 406 -14.80 9.13 20.23
C TYR A 406 -14.04 9.79 19.05
N PRO A 407 -14.70 10.60 18.21
CA PRO A 407 -14.05 11.24 17.07
C PRO A 407 -13.12 12.39 17.48
N HIS A 408 -11.97 12.46 16.82
CA HIS A 408 -10.95 13.48 16.98
C HIS A 408 -10.57 14.03 15.60
N SER A 409 -10.09 15.28 15.55
CA SER A 409 -9.53 15.83 14.33
C SER A 409 -8.36 14.96 13.87
N TRP A 410 -8.42 14.54 12.61
CA TRP A 410 -7.38 13.75 11.95
C TRP A 410 -6.04 14.51 11.84
N ARG A 411 -6.03 15.82 12.12
CA ARG A 411 -4.83 16.67 12.10
C ARG A 411 -4.38 17.09 13.50
N SER A 412 -5.13 17.95 14.20
CA SER A 412 -4.73 18.40 15.54
C SER A 412 -4.79 17.30 16.60
N GLY A 413 -5.55 16.22 16.35
CA GLY A 413 -5.75 15.15 17.31
C GLY A 413 -6.67 15.51 18.48
N GLN A 414 -7.23 16.72 18.50
CA GLN A 414 -8.19 17.20 19.50
C GLN A 414 -9.58 16.56 19.30
N PRO A 415 -10.35 16.33 20.37
CA PRO A 415 -11.69 15.77 20.27
C PRO A 415 -12.63 16.71 19.51
N LEU A 416 -13.43 16.17 18.59
CA LEU A 416 -14.41 16.94 17.84
C LEU A 416 -15.68 17.16 18.65
N ILE A 417 -16.45 18.18 18.29
CA ILE A 417 -17.86 18.31 18.69
C ILE A 417 -18.72 18.22 17.44
N TYR A 418 -20.01 17.95 17.61
CA TYR A 418 -20.98 18.16 16.55
C TYR A 418 -21.61 19.52 16.77
N MET A 419 -21.69 20.34 15.72
CA MET A 419 -22.20 21.70 15.82
C MET A 419 -22.94 22.11 14.54
N ALA A 420 -24.09 22.76 14.69
CA ALA A 420 -24.85 23.34 13.61
C ALA A 420 -24.13 24.59 13.08
N VAL A 421 -23.73 24.55 11.82
CA VAL A 421 -23.05 25.66 11.14
C VAL A 421 -23.60 25.82 9.71
N PRO A 422 -23.61 27.05 9.16
CA PRO A 422 -23.88 27.23 7.73
C PRO A 422 -22.72 26.64 6.94
N SER A 423 -23.02 25.86 5.91
CA SER A 423 -22.01 25.20 5.08
C SER A 423 -22.51 24.98 3.67
N TRP A 424 -21.57 24.89 2.73
CA TRP A 424 -21.82 24.59 1.32
C TRP A 424 -21.60 23.10 1.05
N PHE A 425 -22.50 22.51 0.28
CA PHE A 425 -22.52 21.08 0.01
C PHE A 425 -22.57 20.77 -1.48
N VAL A 426 -21.93 19.67 -1.85
CA VAL A 426 -22.26 18.92 -3.08
C VAL A 426 -23.31 17.87 -2.72
N ALA A 427 -24.43 17.88 -3.44
CA ALA A 427 -25.57 16.97 -3.27
C ALA A 427 -25.28 15.55 -3.81
N VAL A 428 -24.26 14.89 -3.26
CA VAL A 428 -23.78 13.54 -3.65
C VAL A 428 -24.91 12.52 -3.66
N THR A 429 -25.85 12.63 -2.72
CA THR A 429 -27.00 11.71 -2.63
C THR A 429 -27.84 11.66 -3.90
N LYS A 430 -27.87 12.72 -4.72
CA LYS A 430 -28.62 12.76 -5.99
C LYS A 430 -28.05 11.88 -7.09
N PHE A 431 -26.75 11.55 -7.04
CA PHE A 431 -26.06 10.76 -8.07
C PHE A 431 -25.24 9.60 -7.49
N ARG A 432 -25.48 9.26 -6.22
CA ARG A 432 -24.80 8.18 -5.50
C ARG A 432 -24.90 6.84 -6.23
N ASP A 433 -26.10 6.46 -6.64
CA ASP A 433 -26.32 5.17 -7.28
C ASP A 433 -25.58 5.11 -8.63
N ARG A 434 -25.48 6.25 -9.34
CA ARG A 434 -24.68 6.38 -10.56
C ARG A 434 -23.18 6.21 -10.30
N MET A 435 -22.65 6.70 -9.18
CA MET A 435 -21.25 6.43 -8.79
C MET A 435 -21.01 4.94 -8.57
N VAL A 436 -21.96 4.22 -7.96
CA VAL A 436 -21.86 2.77 -7.72
C VAL A 436 -21.84 2.01 -9.05
N GLU A 437 -22.66 2.41 -10.02
CA GLU A 437 -22.65 1.84 -11.37
C GLU A 437 -21.32 2.09 -12.08
N LEU A 438 -20.86 3.34 -12.17
CA LEU A 438 -19.62 3.70 -12.87
C LEU A 438 -18.38 3.06 -12.24
N ASN A 439 -18.41 2.78 -10.93
CA ASN A 439 -17.34 2.06 -10.25
C ASN A 439 -17.17 0.61 -10.75
N LYS A 440 -18.21 0.01 -11.36
CA LYS A 440 -18.11 -1.34 -11.95
C LYS A 440 -17.23 -1.38 -13.20
N ASP A 441 -17.09 -0.24 -13.89
CA ASP A 441 -16.28 -0.11 -15.09
C ASP A 441 -14.78 0.11 -14.78
N ILE A 442 -14.44 0.28 -13.49
CA ILE A 442 -13.07 0.50 -13.02
C ILE A 442 -12.41 -0.84 -12.68
N THR A 443 -11.19 -1.04 -13.18
CA THR A 443 -10.33 -2.16 -12.77
C THR A 443 -9.61 -1.82 -11.47
N TRP A 444 -9.97 -2.52 -10.39
CA TRP A 444 -9.33 -2.37 -9.08
C TRP A 444 -8.29 -3.45 -8.84
N VAL A 445 -7.12 -3.06 -8.37
CA VAL A 445 -6.06 -3.95 -7.90
C VAL A 445 -5.78 -3.65 -6.43
N PRO A 446 -6.15 -4.52 -5.48
CA PRO A 446 -6.88 -5.78 -5.65
C PRO A 446 -8.39 -5.62 -5.92
N GLU A 447 -8.98 -6.59 -6.64
CA GLU A 447 -10.36 -6.51 -7.15
C GLU A 447 -11.42 -6.35 -6.05
N HIS A 448 -11.23 -7.00 -4.89
CA HIS A 448 -12.21 -6.99 -3.80
C HIS A 448 -12.51 -5.60 -3.23
N ILE A 449 -11.67 -4.59 -3.49
CA ILE A 449 -11.92 -3.20 -3.05
C ILE A 449 -13.11 -2.59 -3.80
N ARG A 450 -13.29 -2.93 -5.09
CA ARG A 450 -14.36 -2.43 -5.96
C ARG A 450 -15.73 -2.60 -5.30
N ASP A 451 -16.02 -3.82 -4.85
CA ASP A 451 -17.32 -4.22 -4.30
C ASP A 451 -17.33 -4.20 -2.76
N GLY A 452 -16.14 -4.19 -2.15
CA GLY A 452 -15.92 -4.12 -0.71
C GLY A 452 -15.77 -2.69 -0.21
N GLN A 453 -14.55 -2.32 0.20
CA GLN A 453 -14.29 -1.06 0.91
C GLN A 453 -14.81 0.18 0.17
N PHE A 454 -14.59 0.28 -1.14
CA PHE A 454 -15.00 1.45 -1.92
C PHE A 454 -16.48 1.37 -2.33
N GLY A 455 -16.94 0.23 -2.87
CA GLY A 455 -18.34 0.04 -3.25
C GLY A 455 -19.31 0.27 -2.09
N LYS A 456 -19.02 -0.28 -0.90
CA LYS A 456 -19.83 -0.05 0.31
C LYS A 456 -19.78 1.37 0.82
N TRP A 457 -18.66 2.07 0.62
CA TRP A 457 -18.56 3.49 0.92
C TRP A 457 -19.48 4.31 0.01
N LEU A 458 -19.47 4.03 -1.30
CA LEU A 458 -20.34 4.70 -2.26
C LEU A 458 -21.83 4.46 -1.98
N GLU A 459 -22.24 3.21 -1.70
CA GLU A 459 -23.63 2.86 -1.34
C GLU A 459 -24.18 3.69 -0.16
N GLY A 460 -23.30 4.06 0.78
CA GLY A 460 -23.64 4.85 1.97
C GLY A 460 -23.27 6.34 1.90
N ALA A 461 -22.87 6.85 0.73
CA ALA A 461 -22.39 8.22 0.61
C ALA A 461 -23.47 9.25 0.98
N ARG A 462 -23.05 10.26 1.74
CA ARG A 462 -23.86 11.44 2.13
C ARG A 462 -23.39 12.66 1.37
N ASP A 463 -24.17 13.73 1.41
CA ASP A 463 -23.78 15.02 0.83
C ASP A 463 -22.45 15.51 1.42
N TRP A 464 -21.61 16.06 0.55
CA TRP A 464 -20.24 16.41 0.88
C TRP A 464 -20.15 17.89 1.26
N ASN A 465 -19.79 18.18 2.51
CA ASN A 465 -19.45 19.54 2.94
C ASN A 465 -18.11 19.97 2.30
N ILE A 466 -18.19 20.93 1.38
CA ILE A 466 -17.06 21.48 0.65
C ILE A 466 -16.58 22.82 1.19
N SER A 467 -17.19 23.36 2.25
CA SER A 467 -16.78 24.64 2.84
C SER A 467 -15.92 24.48 4.08
N ARG A 468 -14.93 25.36 4.24
CA ARG A 468 -14.06 25.46 5.42
C ARG A 468 -13.96 26.92 5.88
N ASN A 469 -14.08 27.15 7.18
CA ASN A 469 -13.96 28.49 7.80
C ASN A 469 -12.49 28.85 8.05
N ARG A 470 -11.67 28.74 6.99
CA ARG A 470 -10.20 28.85 7.00
C ARG A 470 -9.70 29.89 5.98
N TYR A 471 -8.39 29.97 5.80
CA TYR A 471 -7.69 31.14 5.26
C TYR A 471 -6.95 30.88 3.94
N TRP A 472 -6.26 29.75 3.86
CA TRP A 472 -5.35 29.33 2.80
C TRP A 472 -5.96 28.17 2.00
N GLY A 473 -6.60 28.50 0.89
CA GLY A 473 -7.26 27.55 0.00
C GLY A 473 -7.96 28.24 -1.16
N SER A 474 -8.49 27.45 -2.09
CA SER A 474 -9.32 27.98 -3.18
C SER A 474 -10.60 28.61 -2.60
N PRO A 475 -10.88 29.91 -2.78
CA PRO A 475 -12.07 30.54 -2.21
C PRO A 475 -13.35 30.04 -2.88
N ILE A 476 -14.45 29.95 -2.12
CA ILE A 476 -15.77 29.68 -2.70
C ILE A 476 -16.19 30.90 -3.56
N PRO A 477 -16.51 30.72 -4.86
CA PRO A 477 -16.72 31.82 -5.79
C PRO A 477 -18.16 32.34 -5.79
N VAL A 478 -18.72 32.55 -4.59
CA VAL A 478 -20.10 32.98 -4.38
C VAL A 478 -20.10 34.37 -3.74
N TRP A 479 -20.82 35.31 -4.36
CA TRP A 479 -21.09 36.64 -3.83
C TRP A 479 -22.56 36.77 -3.43
N VAL A 480 -22.80 37.29 -2.23
CA VAL A 480 -24.13 37.50 -1.67
C VAL A 480 -24.34 38.97 -1.33
N SER A 481 -25.59 39.44 -1.40
CA SER A 481 -25.97 40.77 -0.93
C SER A 481 -25.73 40.89 0.58
N ASP A 482 -25.19 42.03 1.02
CA ASP A 482 -25.07 42.38 2.45
C ASP A 482 -26.36 42.96 3.06
N ASP A 483 -27.43 43.09 2.27
CA ASP A 483 -28.76 43.52 2.72
C ASP A 483 -29.82 42.43 2.43
N PRO A 484 -30.45 41.84 3.48
CA PRO A 484 -31.48 40.82 3.32
C PRO A 484 -32.77 41.35 2.67
N GLN A 485 -32.98 42.67 2.57
CA GLN A 485 -34.12 43.25 1.85
C GLN A 485 -33.97 43.13 0.32
N TYR A 486 -32.73 43.02 -0.17
CA TYR A 486 -32.39 42.86 -1.58
C TYR A 486 -31.58 41.57 -1.77
N PRO A 487 -32.16 40.38 -1.51
CA PRO A 487 -31.42 39.13 -1.55
C PRO A 487 -30.98 38.82 -2.99
N ARG A 488 -29.68 38.64 -3.17
CA ARG A 488 -29.06 38.24 -4.44
C ARG A 488 -27.88 37.34 -4.14
N THR A 489 -27.68 36.33 -4.99
CA THR A 489 -26.52 35.44 -4.98
C THR A 489 -25.99 35.32 -6.41
N ASP A 490 -24.72 35.64 -6.62
CA ASP A 490 -24.01 35.47 -7.88
C ASP A 490 -22.90 34.42 -7.71
N VAL A 491 -22.78 33.48 -8.65
CA VAL A 491 -21.73 32.45 -8.67
C VAL A 491 -20.89 32.61 -9.93
N TYR A 492 -19.59 32.81 -9.74
CA TYR A 492 -18.64 33.02 -10.84
C TYR A 492 -17.89 31.72 -11.12
N GLY A 493 -17.52 31.51 -12.38
CA GLY A 493 -16.80 30.33 -12.86
C GLY A 493 -15.56 30.63 -13.69
N SER A 494 -15.12 31.89 -13.75
CA SER A 494 -13.93 32.30 -14.52
C SER A 494 -13.44 33.69 -14.10
N LEU A 495 -12.17 33.98 -14.36
CA LEU A 495 -11.55 35.29 -14.24
C LEU A 495 -12.20 36.31 -15.18
N ASP A 496 -12.64 35.89 -16.37
CA ASP A 496 -13.35 36.76 -17.33
C ASP A 496 -14.68 37.28 -16.77
N GLN A 497 -15.44 36.42 -16.08
CA GLN A 497 -16.68 36.83 -15.42
C GLN A 497 -16.42 37.77 -14.24
N LEU A 498 -15.35 37.53 -13.47
CA LEU A 498 -14.93 38.44 -12.40
C LEU A 498 -14.50 39.80 -12.96
N GLU A 499 -13.69 39.83 -14.01
CA GLU A 499 -13.26 41.06 -14.66
C GLU A 499 -14.45 41.87 -15.20
N ALA A 500 -15.44 41.21 -15.79
CA ALA A 500 -16.64 41.86 -16.31
C ALA A 500 -17.47 42.57 -15.22
N ASP A 501 -17.62 41.95 -14.04
CA ASP A 501 -18.49 42.44 -12.98
C ASP A 501 -17.78 43.38 -11.98
N PHE A 502 -16.47 43.22 -11.78
CA PHE A 502 -15.67 44.02 -10.84
C PHE A 502 -14.76 45.04 -11.52
N GLY A 503 -14.60 44.97 -12.84
CA GLY A 503 -13.75 45.88 -13.63
C GLY A 503 -12.24 45.67 -13.44
N VAL A 504 -11.84 44.61 -12.74
CA VAL A 504 -10.44 44.24 -12.46
C VAL A 504 -10.30 42.73 -12.62
N ARG A 505 -9.32 42.30 -13.43
CA ARG A 505 -8.91 40.90 -13.49
C ARG A 505 -7.98 40.58 -12.33
N PRO A 506 -8.36 39.68 -11.39
CA PRO A 506 -7.48 39.32 -10.29
C PRO A 506 -6.29 38.48 -10.80
N THR A 507 -5.08 38.80 -10.32
CA THR A 507 -3.87 38.01 -10.59
C THR A 507 -3.55 37.02 -9.47
N ASP A 508 -4.33 37.07 -8.39
CA ASP A 508 -4.24 36.20 -7.23
C ASP A 508 -5.67 36.04 -6.68
N LEU A 509 -6.14 34.80 -6.63
CA LEU A 509 -7.48 34.47 -6.13
C LEU A 509 -7.49 34.24 -4.61
N HIS A 510 -6.35 34.23 -3.92
CA HIS A 510 -6.33 33.93 -2.50
C HIS A 510 -6.93 35.06 -1.65
N ARG A 511 -7.38 34.68 -0.46
CA ARG A 511 -7.72 35.65 0.58
C ARG A 511 -6.43 36.34 1.10
N PRO A 512 -6.50 37.61 1.54
CA PRO A 512 -7.68 38.48 1.53
C PRO A 512 -7.95 39.15 0.18
N MET A 513 -7.06 39.08 -0.81
CA MET A 513 -7.15 39.88 -2.05
C MET A 513 -8.47 39.71 -2.80
N ILE A 514 -8.97 38.48 -2.91
CA ILE A 514 -10.27 38.23 -3.56
C ILE A 514 -11.47 38.77 -2.76
N ASP A 515 -11.32 38.94 -1.44
CA ASP A 515 -12.40 39.43 -0.57
C ASP A 515 -12.67 40.94 -0.80
N ASP A 516 -11.70 41.66 -1.37
CA ASP A 516 -11.81 43.09 -1.73
C ASP A 516 -12.62 43.32 -3.01
N LEU A 517 -12.93 42.27 -3.78
CA LEU A 517 -13.80 42.36 -4.95
C LEU A 517 -15.25 42.52 -4.49
N VAL A 518 -15.70 43.77 -4.42
CA VAL A 518 -17.08 44.14 -4.06
C VAL A 518 -17.69 45.04 -5.13
N ARG A 519 -19.00 44.91 -5.35
CA ARG A 519 -19.75 45.77 -6.29
C ARG A 519 -21.12 46.13 -5.72
N PRO A 520 -21.72 47.27 -6.10
CA PRO A 520 -23.10 47.57 -5.73
C PRO A 520 -24.04 46.45 -6.15
N ASN A 521 -25.02 46.13 -5.30
CA ASN A 521 -26.05 45.14 -5.63
C ASN A 521 -26.94 45.69 -6.77
N PRO A 522 -27.00 45.04 -7.94
CA PRO A 522 -27.80 45.51 -9.06
C PRO A 522 -29.32 45.46 -8.78
N ASP A 523 -29.77 44.67 -7.80
CA ASP A 523 -31.19 44.55 -7.44
C ASP A 523 -31.65 45.59 -6.41
N ASP A 524 -30.71 46.37 -5.84
CA ASP A 524 -31.01 47.48 -4.92
C ASP A 524 -31.05 48.82 -5.67
N PRO A 525 -32.25 49.40 -5.89
CA PRO A 525 -32.41 50.67 -6.59
C PRO A 525 -31.83 51.86 -5.81
N THR A 526 -31.52 51.70 -4.52
CA THR A 526 -30.88 52.74 -3.70
C THR A 526 -29.36 52.78 -3.87
N GLY A 527 -28.77 51.71 -4.41
CA GLY A 527 -27.33 51.54 -4.61
C GLY A 527 -26.51 51.51 -3.31
N LYS A 528 -27.14 51.13 -2.18
CA LYS A 528 -26.49 51.12 -0.86
C LYS A 528 -25.96 49.75 -0.47
N SER A 529 -26.68 48.69 -0.83
CA SER A 529 -26.24 47.32 -0.59
C SER A 529 -25.15 46.92 -1.58
N MET A 530 -24.28 46.03 -1.13
CA MET A 530 -23.12 45.56 -1.86
C MET A 530 -23.17 44.03 -1.99
N MET A 531 -22.68 43.53 -3.12
CA MET A 531 -22.34 42.12 -3.30
C MET A 531 -20.96 41.86 -2.69
N ARG A 532 -20.89 40.88 -1.78
CA ARG A 532 -19.67 40.48 -1.07
C ARG A 532 -19.47 38.98 -1.14
N ARG A 533 -18.22 38.53 -1.29
CA ARG A 533 -17.91 37.11 -1.29
C ARG A 533 -18.26 36.47 0.05
N VAL A 534 -18.76 35.25 0.02
CA VAL A 534 -18.88 34.43 1.23
C VAL A 534 -17.47 34.19 1.81
N PRO A 535 -17.27 34.15 3.15
CA PRO A 535 -15.93 34.13 3.73
C PRO A 535 -15.19 32.79 3.58
N GLU A 536 -15.90 31.69 3.30
CA GLU A 536 -15.35 30.34 3.30
C GLU A 536 -14.40 30.07 2.12
N VAL A 537 -13.45 29.15 2.37
CA VAL A 537 -12.63 28.51 1.33
C VAL A 537 -13.11 27.08 1.10
N LEU A 538 -12.73 26.50 -0.02
CA LEU A 538 -13.06 25.13 -0.38
C LEU A 538 -12.27 24.11 0.46
N ASP A 539 -12.86 22.94 0.61
CA ASP A 539 -12.18 21.73 1.03
C ASP A 539 -11.03 21.40 0.06
N CYS A 540 -9.81 21.19 0.56
CA CYS A 540 -8.66 20.80 -0.27
C CYS A 540 -8.92 19.50 -1.08
N TRP A 541 -9.82 18.62 -0.61
CA TRP A 541 -10.23 17.44 -1.36
C TRP A 541 -11.04 17.75 -2.63
N PHE A 542 -11.67 18.93 -2.70
CA PHE A 542 -12.31 19.45 -3.91
C PHE A 542 -11.26 19.88 -4.94
N GLU A 543 -10.18 20.50 -4.48
CA GLU A 543 -9.08 20.95 -5.33
C GLU A 543 -8.31 19.75 -5.91
N SER A 544 -7.86 18.84 -5.05
CA SER A 544 -7.18 17.61 -5.49
C SER A 544 -8.10 16.72 -6.34
N GLY A 545 -9.39 16.62 -6.02
CA GLY A 545 -10.37 15.91 -6.85
C GLY A 545 -10.61 16.59 -8.22
N SER A 546 -10.24 17.86 -8.38
CA SER A 546 -10.32 18.60 -9.64
C SER A 546 -9.10 18.41 -10.54
N MET A 547 -8.04 17.77 -10.04
CA MET A 547 -6.76 17.59 -10.72
C MET A 547 -6.85 17.13 -12.20
N PRO A 548 -7.71 16.16 -12.60
CA PRO A 548 -7.71 15.65 -13.97
C PRO A 548 -7.88 16.72 -15.04
N TYR A 549 -8.74 17.71 -14.78
CA TYR A 549 -9.03 18.83 -15.68
C TYR A 549 -8.30 20.11 -15.27
N ALA A 550 -8.10 20.35 -13.98
CA ALA A 550 -7.47 21.58 -13.49
C ALA A 550 -5.97 21.66 -13.82
N GLN A 551 -5.25 20.53 -13.88
CA GLN A 551 -3.82 20.51 -14.23
C GLN A 551 -3.52 20.96 -15.67
N VAL A 552 -4.54 20.99 -16.53
CA VAL A 552 -4.46 21.40 -17.95
C VAL A 552 -5.31 22.65 -18.23
N HIS A 553 -5.74 23.36 -17.18
CA HIS A 553 -6.52 24.59 -17.29
C HIS A 553 -7.86 24.43 -18.05
N TYR A 554 -8.46 23.23 -18.00
CA TYR A 554 -9.76 22.98 -18.63
C TYR A 554 -10.88 23.70 -17.86
N PRO A 555 -11.87 24.32 -18.55
CA PRO A 555 -12.13 24.25 -19.99
C PRO A 555 -11.54 25.41 -20.81
N PHE A 556 -10.75 26.29 -20.19
CA PHE A 556 -10.24 27.51 -20.82
C PHE A 556 -9.16 27.19 -21.85
N GLU A 557 -8.32 26.20 -21.54
CA GLU A 557 -7.27 25.69 -22.41
C GLU A 557 -7.32 24.17 -22.49
N ASN A 558 -6.58 23.60 -23.45
CA ASN A 558 -6.37 22.14 -23.60
C ASN A 558 -7.66 21.30 -23.63
N ARG A 559 -8.78 21.89 -24.08
CA ARG A 559 -10.09 21.24 -24.09
C ARG A 559 -10.11 19.93 -24.86
N GLU A 560 -9.63 19.94 -26.11
CA GLU A 560 -9.60 18.76 -26.97
C GLU A 560 -8.69 17.67 -26.38
N TRP A 561 -7.58 18.08 -25.76
CA TRP A 561 -6.71 17.15 -25.05
C TRP A 561 -7.45 16.48 -23.90
N PHE A 562 -8.06 17.24 -22.98
CA PHE A 562 -8.81 16.65 -21.85
C PHE A 562 -9.94 15.72 -22.32
N GLU A 563 -10.73 16.15 -23.31
CA GLU A 563 -11.85 15.36 -23.83
C GLU A 563 -11.40 14.00 -24.42
N GLY A 564 -10.19 13.95 -25.01
CA GLY A 564 -9.57 12.72 -25.52
C GLY A 564 -8.79 11.88 -24.50
N HIS A 565 -8.35 12.48 -23.39
CA HIS A 565 -7.46 11.86 -22.39
C HIS A 565 -8.14 11.59 -21.03
N PHE A 566 -9.46 11.78 -20.93
CA PHE A 566 -10.26 11.50 -19.74
C PHE A 566 -11.34 10.42 -20.00
N PRO A 567 -11.35 9.30 -19.25
CA PRO A 567 -10.63 9.02 -18.01
C PRO A 567 -9.15 8.64 -18.19
N GLY A 568 -8.34 8.95 -17.18
CA GLY A 568 -6.94 8.51 -17.11
C GLY A 568 -6.81 6.98 -17.06
N ASP A 569 -5.71 6.45 -17.59
CA ASP A 569 -5.49 5.01 -17.71
C ASP A 569 -5.10 4.34 -16.39
N PHE A 570 -4.28 5.01 -15.57
CA PHE A 570 -3.75 4.44 -14.34
C PHE A 570 -3.52 5.45 -13.22
N ILE A 571 -3.80 5.01 -12.00
CA ILE A 571 -3.58 5.72 -10.75
C ILE A 571 -3.17 4.71 -9.66
N VAL A 572 -2.28 5.11 -8.75
CA VAL A 572 -1.87 4.28 -7.60
C VAL A 572 -1.72 5.11 -6.36
N GLU A 573 -2.36 4.70 -5.27
CA GLU A 573 -2.20 5.29 -3.94
C GLU A 573 -2.46 4.22 -2.85
N TYR A 574 -2.24 4.63 -1.60
CA TYR A 574 -2.60 3.83 -0.43
C TYR A 574 -4.13 3.61 -0.33
N ASN A 575 -4.58 2.43 0.12
CA ASN A 575 -6.00 2.06 0.20
C ASN A 575 -6.87 3.01 1.06
N GLY A 576 -6.27 3.79 1.98
CA GLY A 576 -6.96 4.86 2.71
C GLY A 576 -7.57 5.92 1.79
N GLN A 577 -7.06 6.07 0.56
CA GLN A 577 -7.61 6.99 -0.44
C GLN A 577 -8.99 6.57 -0.96
N THR A 578 -9.50 5.38 -0.63
CA THR A 578 -10.91 5.01 -0.82
C THR A 578 -11.89 5.94 -0.09
N ARG A 579 -11.41 6.66 0.92
CA ARG A 579 -12.15 7.73 1.64
C ARG A 579 -11.53 9.12 1.43
N GLY A 580 -10.59 9.24 0.50
CA GLY A 580 -9.88 10.49 0.19
C GLY A 580 -9.94 10.75 -1.31
N TRP A 581 -8.78 10.77 -1.94
CA TRP A 581 -8.64 11.21 -3.32
C TRP A 581 -9.40 10.35 -4.34
N PHE A 582 -9.42 9.01 -4.19
CA PHE A 582 -10.19 8.16 -5.11
C PHE A 582 -11.68 8.49 -5.05
N TYR A 583 -12.20 8.77 -3.86
CA TYR A 583 -13.59 9.13 -3.68
C TYR A 583 -13.90 10.50 -4.30
N THR A 584 -13.11 11.54 -4.02
CA THR A 584 -13.43 12.88 -4.54
C THR A 584 -13.21 13.01 -6.04
N LEU A 585 -12.21 12.31 -6.60
CA LEU A 585 -12.07 12.15 -8.05
C LEU A 585 -13.34 11.54 -8.65
N HIS A 586 -13.84 10.43 -8.09
CA HIS A 586 -15.02 9.74 -8.62
C HIS A 586 -16.31 10.54 -8.46
N VAL A 587 -16.46 11.28 -7.35
CA VAL A 587 -17.58 12.21 -7.12
C VAL A 587 -17.60 13.30 -8.19
N LEU A 588 -16.48 13.99 -8.41
CA LEU A 588 -16.41 15.10 -9.37
C LEU A 588 -16.50 14.59 -10.82
N ALA A 589 -15.84 13.47 -11.14
CA ALA A 589 -15.95 12.82 -12.45
C ALA A 589 -17.40 12.49 -12.82
N THR A 590 -18.13 11.87 -11.87
CA THR A 590 -19.53 11.52 -12.07
C THR A 590 -20.40 12.76 -12.22
N ALA A 591 -20.28 13.73 -11.31
CA ALA A 591 -21.13 14.92 -11.29
C ALA A 591 -20.89 15.86 -12.49
N LEU A 592 -19.64 16.00 -12.93
CA LEU A 592 -19.26 16.90 -14.01
C LEU A 592 -19.39 16.24 -15.39
N PHE A 593 -19.03 14.96 -15.52
CA PHE A 593 -18.80 14.33 -16.82
C PHE A 593 -19.53 12.98 -17.03
N ASP A 594 -20.26 12.49 -16.03
CA ASP A 594 -20.99 11.21 -16.03
C ASP A 594 -20.14 10.01 -16.54
N ARG A 595 -18.91 9.88 -16.03
CA ARG A 595 -17.99 8.79 -16.38
C ARG A 595 -17.06 8.44 -15.21
N PRO A 596 -16.36 7.30 -15.25
CA PRO A 596 -15.37 6.96 -14.23
C PRO A 596 -14.23 7.99 -14.19
N ALA A 597 -13.58 8.18 -13.05
CA ALA A 597 -12.43 9.09 -12.95
C ALA A 597 -11.15 8.52 -13.60
N PHE A 598 -11.02 7.20 -13.61
CA PHE A 598 -9.84 6.46 -14.10
C PHE A 598 -10.26 5.05 -14.53
N LYS A 599 -9.49 4.43 -15.41
CA LYS A 599 -9.75 3.07 -15.92
C LYS A 599 -9.21 1.99 -14.97
N THR A 600 -8.00 2.18 -14.44
CA THR A 600 -7.33 1.22 -13.54
C THR A 600 -6.79 1.90 -12.30
N VAL A 601 -7.03 1.32 -11.12
CA VAL A 601 -6.48 1.78 -9.84
C VAL A 601 -5.75 0.67 -9.10
N ALA A 602 -4.52 0.93 -8.68
CA ALA A 602 -3.82 0.12 -7.69
C ALA A 602 -3.94 0.76 -6.30
N ALA A 603 -4.57 0.06 -5.36
CA ALA A 603 -4.79 0.48 -3.99
C ALA A 603 -3.98 -0.39 -3.03
N HIS A 604 -2.76 0.05 -2.70
CA HIS A 604 -1.82 -0.75 -1.91
C HIS A 604 -2.14 -0.68 -0.40
N GLY A 605 -1.67 -1.68 0.37
CA GLY A 605 -1.85 -1.73 1.82
C GLY A 605 -0.90 -0.81 2.61
N ILE A 606 -0.83 -1.03 3.93
CA ILE A 606 -0.09 -0.16 4.87
C ILE A 606 1.35 -0.62 5.02
N VAL A 607 2.27 0.34 4.98
CA VAL A 607 3.64 0.12 5.44
C VAL A 607 3.70 0.32 6.97
N LEU A 608 4.20 -0.69 7.67
CA LEU A 608 4.33 -0.77 9.12
C LEU A 608 5.79 -0.63 9.54
N GLY A 609 5.98 -0.11 10.76
CA GLY A 609 7.28 -0.05 11.42
C GLY A 609 7.78 -1.43 11.82
N ASP A 610 9.01 -1.49 12.33
CA ASP A 610 9.65 -2.74 12.79
C ASP A 610 8.90 -3.41 13.96
N ASP A 611 8.15 -2.61 14.72
CA ASP A 611 7.25 -3.02 15.79
C ASP A 611 5.89 -3.58 15.32
N GLY A 612 5.63 -3.58 14.01
CA GLY A 612 4.35 -3.99 13.41
C GLY A 612 3.21 -2.99 13.60
N LEU A 613 3.48 -1.81 14.18
CA LEU A 613 2.51 -0.72 14.27
C LEU A 613 2.64 0.20 13.05
N LYS A 614 1.61 1.01 12.80
CA LYS A 614 1.68 2.07 11.79
C LYS A 614 2.87 3.00 12.08
N MET A 615 3.67 3.26 11.05
CA MET A 615 4.85 4.11 11.18
C MET A 615 4.47 5.51 11.64
N SER A 616 5.23 6.09 12.57
CA SER A 616 5.09 7.51 12.91
C SER A 616 6.43 8.17 13.21
N LYS A 617 6.57 9.42 12.75
CA LYS A 617 7.74 10.28 13.07
C LYS A 617 7.94 10.43 14.58
N SER A 618 6.85 10.46 15.35
CA SER A 618 6.90 10.58 16.82
C SER A 618 7.37 9.32 17.54
N LYS A 619 7.18 8.12 16.95
CA LYS A 619 7.62 6.85 17.52
C LYS A 619 9.03 6.46 17.10
N GLY A 620 9.51 6.99 15.96
CA GLY A 620 10.83 6.63 15.42
C GLY A 620 10.97 5.14 15.09
N ASN A 621 9.85 4.46 14.77
CA ASN A 621 9.76 3.01 14.57
C ASN A 621 10.06 2.56 13.13
N TYR A 622 10.88 3.30 12.39
CA TYR A 622 11.28 2.93 11.03
C TYR A 622 12.69 3.45 10.68
N PRO A 623 13.45 2.74 9.81
CA PRO A 623 14.81 3.16 9.43
C PRO A 623 14.81 4.48 8.65
N ASP A 624 15.82 5.33 8.83
CA ASP A 624 15.92 6.56 8.04
C ASP A 624 16.10 6.25 6.54
N VAL A 625 15.30 6.92 5.70
CA VAL A 625 15.28 6.66 4.25
C VAL A 625 16.60 7.03 3.58
N LYS A 626 17.22 8.17 3.97
CA LYS A 626 18.50 8.61 3.39
C LYS A 626 19.63 7.69 3.82
N GLU A 627 19.61 7.20 5.06
CA GLU A 627 20.57 6.19 5.53
C GLU A 627 20.50 4.91 4.70
N VAL A 628 19.29 4.38 4.44
CA VAL A 628 19.13 3.18 3.61
C VAL A 628 19.60 3.42 2.18
N PHE A 629 19.27 4.56 1.57
CA PHE A 629 19.77 4.91 0.23
C PHE A 629 21.30 4.96 0.18
N ASN A 630 21.97 5.47 1.22
CA ASN A 630 23.42 5.57 1.24
C ASN A 630 24.09 4.21 1.55
N ARG A 631 23.42 3.33 2.28
CA ARG A 631 23.95 2.02 2.68
C ARG A 631 23.72 0.93 1.64
N ASP A 632 22.45 0.74 1.25
CA ASP A 632 22.01 -0.41 0.44
C ASP A 632 21.70 -0.02 -1.01
N GLY A 633 21.18 1.20 -1.22
CA GLY A 633 20.80 1.72 -2.55
C GLY A 633 19.28 1.81 -2.77
N SER A 634 18.88 2.56 -3.79
CA SER A 634 17.48 2.72 -4.18
C SER A 634 16.92 1.46 -4.82
N ASP A 635 17.69 0.77 -5.68
CA ASP A 635 17.23 -0.46 -6.32
C ASP A 635 16.97 -1.57 -5.29
N ALA A 636 17.77 -1.64 -4.23
CA ALA A 636 17.57 -2.57 -3.11
C ALA A 636 16.22 -2.34 -2.40
N MET A 637 15.93 -1.07 -2.09
CA MET A 637 14.68 -0.68 -1.45
C MET A 637 13.48 -0.87 -2.37
N ARG A 638 13.63 -0.50 -3.65
CA ARG A 638 12.62 -0.73 -4.70
C ARG A 638 12.27 -2.19 -4.79
N TRP A 639 13.27 -3.07 -4.92
CA TRP A 639 13.06 -4.51 -4.97
C TRP A 639 12.30 -5.02 -3.76
N PHE A 640 12.76 -4.70 -2.54
CA PHE A 640 12.12 -5.15 -1.30
C PHE A 640 10.64 -4.76 -1.21
N LEU A 641 10.29 -3.54 -1.60
CA LEU A 641 8.91 -3.06 -1.55
C LEU A 641 8.05 -3.68 -2.68
N MET A 642 8.58 -3.71 -3.90
CA MET A 642 7.88 -4.18 -5.11
C MET A 642 7.69 -5.71 -5.14
N SER A 643 8.63 -6.48 -4.60
CA SER A 643 8.54 -7.93 -4.50
C SER A 643 7.62 -8.41 -3.37
N SER A 644 7.07 -7.50 -2.58
CA SER A 644 6.23 -7.81 -1.43
C SER A 644 4.75 -7.91 -1.80
N PRO A 645 3.89 -8.55 -0.98
CA PRO A 645 2.46 -8.65 -1.26
C PRO A 645 1.68 -7.34 -1.02
N ILE A 646 2.34 -6.21 -0.73
CA ILE A 646 1.67 -4.96 -0.33
C ILE A 646 0.73 -4.40 -1.42
N LEU A 647 1.09 -4.58 -2.69
CA LEU A 647 0.28 -4.18 -3.84
C LEU A 647 -0.94 -5.08 -4.06
N ARG A 648 -0.95 -6.27 -3.43
CA ARG A 648 -2.10 -7.17 -3.37
C ARG A 648 -3.01 -6.88 -2.16
N GLY A 649 -2.83 -5.72 -1.51
CA GLY A 649 -3.64 -5.22 -0.40
C GLY A 649 -3.16 -5.65 1.00
N GLY A 650 -2.04 -6.37 1.10
CA GLY A 650 -1.46 -6.77 2.40
C GLY A 650 -0.70 -5.64 3.10
N ASN A 651 -0.39 -5.81 4.38
CA ASN A 651 0.52 -4.91 5.11
C ASN A 651 1.97 -5.39 5.00
N LEU A 652 2.92 -4.47 5.06
CA LEU A 652 4.36 -4.77 5.00
C LEU A 652 5.10 -4.18 6.20
N ILE A 653 5.82 -5.02 6.93
CA ILE A 653 6.77 -4.59 7.97
C ILE A 653 8.11 -4.28 7.30
N VAL A 654 8.58 -3.04 7.43
CA VAL A 654 9.88 -2.64 6.86
C VAL A 654 11.00 -3.02 7.83
N THR A 655 11.95 -3.82 7.37
CA THR A 655 13.15 -4.19 8.13
C THR A 655 14.40 -3.97 7.31
N GLU A 656 15.49 -3.56 7.96
CA GLU A 656 16.80 -3.45 7.30
C GLU A 656 17.27 -4.77 6.70
N GLN A 657 16.98 -5.88 7.39
CA GLN A 657 17.33 -7.23 6.92
C GLN A 657 16.60 -7.56 5.62
N GLY A 658 15.31 -7.23 5.51
CA GLY A 658 14.54 -7.44 4.29
C GLY A 658 15.11 -6.67 3.09
N ILE A 659 15.49 -5.41 3.30
CA ILE A 659 16.11 -4.58 2.25
C ILE A 659 17.46 -5.17 1.80
N ARG A 660 18.31 -5.61 2.74
CA ARG A 660 19.59 -6.28 2.41
C ARG A 660 19.39 -7.61 1.69
N GLU A 661 18.34 -8.34 2.00
CA GLU A 661 18.05 -9.60 1.31
C GLU A 661 17.62 -9.37 -0.14
N GLY A 662 16.91 -8.27 -0.43
CA GLY A 662 16.57 -7.87 -1.80
C GLY A 662 17.79 -7.73 -2.73
N VAL A 663 18.91 -7.22 -2.19
CA VAL A 663 20.19 -7.15 -2.92
C VAL A 663 20.69 -8.53 -3.36
N ARG A 664 20.50 -9.56 -2.53
CA ARG A 664 20.97 -10.93 -2.81
C ARG A 664 20.08 -11.67 -3.80
N GLN A 665 18.81 -11.30 -3.90
CA GLN A 665 17.83 -12.00 -4.72
C GLN A 665 17.98 -11.72 -6.22
N ALA A 666 18.30 -10.47 -6.61
CA ALA A 666 18.37 -10.10 -8.03
C ALA A 666 19.59 -9.23 -8.39
N LEU A 667 19.92 -8.20 -7.60
CA LEU A 667 21.02 -7.27 -7.93
C LEU A 667 22.37 -7.99 -8.02
N LEU A 668 22.73 -8.77 -6.97
CA LEU A 668 24.00 -9.50 -6.96
C LEU A 668 24.06 -10.60 -8.03
N PRO A 669 23.03 -11.43 -8.25
CA PRO A 669 23.02 -12.37 -9.36
C PRO A 669 23.29 -11.73 -10.74
N LEU A 670 22.57 -10.65 -11.08
CA LEU A 670 22.78 -9.91 -12.34
C LEU A 670 24.20 -9.34 -12.42
N TRP A 671 24.67 -8.71 -11.34
CA TRP A 671 26.01 -8.14 -11.27
C TRP A 671 27.11 -9.20 -11.39
N ASN A 672 26.91 -10.39 -10.82
CA ASN A 672 27.86 -11.49 -10.86
C ASN A 672 27.93 -12.10 -12.26
N ALA A 673 26.80 -12.26 -12.95
CA ALA A 673 26.79 -12.71 -14.36
C ALA A 673 27.50 -11.69 -15.27
N TRP A 674 27.26 -10.40 -15.05
CA TRP A 674 27.94 -9.32 -15.77
C TRP A 674 29.46 -9.29 -15.51
N SER A 675 29.86 -9.31 -14.23
CA SER A 675 31.27 -9.35 -13.84
C SER A 675 31.99 -10.60 -14.38
N PHE A 676 31.29 -11.74 -14.40
CA PHE A 676 31.81 -12.98 -14.97
C PHE A 676 32.08 -12.83 -16.48
N LEU A 677 31.15 -12.27 -17.25
CA LEU A 677 31.35 -12.03 -18.68
C LEU A 677 32.53 -11.08 -18.92
N GLN A 678 32.63 -9.97 -18.16
CA GLN A 678 33.76 -9.03 -18.28
C GLN A 678 35.13 -9.68 -18.04
N LEU A 679 35.19 -10.63 -17.11
CA LEU A 679 36.42 -11.30 -16.73
C LEU A 679 36.89 -12.30 -17.79
N TYR A 680 35.96 -13.03 -18.40
CA TYR A 680 36.29 -14.16 -19.28
C TYR A 680 36.13 -13.87 -20.78
N ALA A 681 35.55 -12.73 -21.17
CA ALA A 681 35.42 -12.35 -22.58
C ALA A 681 36.65 -11.55 -23.06
N PRO A 682 37.55 -12.14 -23.88
CA PRO A 682 38.70 -11.41 -24.41
C PRO A 682 38.30 -10.27 -25.35
N GLU A 683 37.18 -10.44 -26.08
CA GLU A 683 36.57 -9.46 -26.97
C GLU A 683 35.09 -9.31 -26.65
N SER A 684 34.46 -8.21 -27.10
CA SER A 684 33.03 -8.05 -26.91
C SER A 684 32.28 -9.17 -27.63
N GLY A 685 31.27 -9.70 -26.96
CA GLY A 685 30.28 -10.59 -27.56
C GLY A 685 29.40 -9.84 -28.55
N VAL A 686 28.73 -10.60 -29.41
CA VAL A 686 27.70 -10.11 -30.33
C VAL A 686 26.36 -10.75 -30.02
N TRP A 687 25.27 -10.10 -30.44
CA TRP A 687 23.93 -10.67 -30.36
C TRP A 687 23.82 -11.95 -31.19
N ARG A 688 23.41 -13.06 -30.57
CA ARG A 688 23.34 -14.38 -31.19
C ARG A 688 22.36 -15.31 -30.48
N THR A 689 21.56 -16.03 -31.27
CA THR A 689 20.50 -16.93 -30.76
C THR A 689 20.48 -18.31 -31.43
N ASP A 690 21.51 -18.66 -32.20
CA ASP A 690 21.57 -19.86 -33.06
C ASP A 690 22.61 -20.90 -32.59
N SER A 691 23.06 -20.83 -31.33
CA SER A 691 23.96 -21.84 -30.76
C SER A 691 23.31 -23.23 -30.76
N GLU A 692 24.10 -24.25 -31.12
CA GLU A 692 23.67 -25.66 -31.07
C GLU A 692 23.86 -26.28 -29.67
N ASN A 693 24.52 -25.58 -28.75
CA ASN A 693 24.72 -26.08 -27.40
C ASN A 693 23.41 -26.08 -26.60
N ILE A 694 23.10 -27.21 -25.97
CA ILE A 694 21.85 -27.41 -25.24
C ILE A 694 21.64 -26.42 -24.08
N LEU A 695 22.72 -26.00 -23.40
CA LEU A 695 22.63 -25.02 -22.31
C LEU A 695 22.35 -23.61 -22.84
N ASP A 696 22.91 -23.26 -24.01
CA ASP A 696 22.66 -21.98 -24.69
C ASP A 696 21.21 -21.91 -25.20
N GLN A 697 20.73 -22.98 -25.84
CA GLN A 697 19.34 -23.11 -26.27
C GLN A 697 18.37 -23.00 -25.11
N TYR A 698 18.67 -23.67 -23.99
CA TYR A 698 17.85 -23.61 -22.79
C TYR A 698 17.78 -22.20 -22.20
N ILE A 699 18.93 -21.52 -21.98
CA ILE A 699 18.90 -20.22 -21.32
C ILE A 699 18.17 -19.15 -22.16
N LEU A 700 18.31 -19.20 -23.49
CA LEU A 700 17.58 -18.33 -24.41
C LEU A 700 16.08 -18.62 -24.43
N ALA A 701 15.70 -19.91 -24.48
CA ALA A 701 14.29 -20.32 -24.41
C ALA A 701 13.66 -19.98 -23.06
N LYS A 702 14.39 -20.15 -21.96
CA LYS A 702 13.93 -19.77 -20.62
C LYS A 702 13.76 -18.26 -20.52
N LEU A 703 14.67 -17.48 -21.09
CA LEU A 703 14.55 -16.02 -21.14
C LEU A 703 13.31 -15.58 -21.95
N ALA A 704 12.95 -16.31 -23.00
CA ALA A 704 11.70 -16.07 -23.75
C ALA A 704 10.46 -16.30 -22.86
N THR A 705 10.42 -17.41 -22.11
CA THR A 705 9.35 -17.68 -21.14
C THR A 705 9.30 -16.62 -20.04
N THR A 706 10.44 -16.25 -19.47
CA THR A 706 10.56 -15.19 -18.45
C THR A 706 10.08 -13.84 -18.97
N ARG A 707 10.41 -13.46 -20.22
CA ARG A 707 9.87 -12.26 -20.88
C ARG A 707 8.33 -12.31 -20.90
N ASP A 708 7.75 -13.42 -21.35
CA ASP A 708 6.29 -13.53 -21.51
C ASP A 708 5.59 -13.40 -20.15
N VAL A 709 6.06 -14.15 -19.14
CA VAL A 709 5.51 -14.12 -17.77
C VAL A 709 5.64 -12.73 -17.13
N ILE A 710 6.81 -12.08 -17.23
CA ILE A 710 7.00 -10.71 -16.71
C ILE A 710 6.07 -9.72 -17.44
N THR A 711 5.93 -9.85 -18.76
CA THR A 711 5.07 -8.96 -19.56
C THR A 711 3.61 -9.10 -19.12
N GLU A 712 3.10 -10.32 -19.04
CA GLU A 712 1.72 -10.62 -18.60
C GLU A 712 1.47 -10.10 -17.17
N ALA A 713 2.42 -10.34 -16.26
CA ALA A 713 2.31 -9.88 -14.88
C ALA A 713 2.25 -8.34 -14.79
N LEU A 714 3.11 -7.63 -15.52
CA LEU A 714 3.12 -6.16 -15.51
C LEU A 714 1.90 -5.54 -16.22
N GLU A 715 1.33 -6.19 -17.25
CA GLU A 715 0.10 -5.74 -17.90
C GLU A 715 -1.12 -5.70 -16.94
N VAL A 716 -1.13 -6.57 -15.93
CA VAL A 716 -2.18 -6.61 -14.90
C VAL A 716 -1.74 -6.02 -13.55
N ASN A 717 -0.61 -5.32 -13.50
CA ASN A 717 0.00 -4.74 -12.30
C ASN A 717 0.38 -5.75 -11.20
N ASP A 718 0.63 -7.03 -11.55
CA ASP A 718 1.22 -8.01 -10.64
C ASP A 718 2.74 -7.86 -10.55
N ILE A 719 3.17 -6.73 -10.00
CA ILE A 719 4.59 -6.38 -9.87
C ILE A 719 5.36 -7.41 -9.03
N ALA A 720 4.74 -7.96 -7.99
CA ALA A 720 5.39 -8.97 -7.15
C ALA A 720 5.64 -10.28 -7.93
N GLY A 721 4.70 -10.68 -8.80
CA GLY A 721 4.87 -11.81 -9.71
C GLY A 721 6.02 -11.59 -10.68
N ALA A 722 6.11 -10.40 -11.29
CA ALA A 722 7.23 -10.03 -12.17
C ALA A 722 8.59 -10.08 -11.46
N CYS A 723 8.67 -9.59 -10.21
CA CYS A 723 9.88 -9.68 -9.40
C CYS A 723 10.27 -11.14 -9.10
N ASP A 724 9.30 -12.02 -8.77
CA ASP A 724 9.60 -13.42 -8.48
C ASP A 724 10.10 -14.18 -9.72
N GLU A 725 9.50 -13.94 -10.87
CA GLU A 725 9.94 -14.54 -12.13
C GLU A 725 11.37 -14.10 -12.50
N LEU A 726 11.69 -12.80 -12.38
CA LEU A 726 13.05 -12.32 -12.61
C LEU A 726 14.06 -12.95 -11.62
N ARG A 727 13.67 -13.15 -10.35
CA ARG A 727 14.50 -13.83 -9.35
C ARG A 727 14.78 -15.29 -9.74
N LEU A 728 13.75 -16.02 -10.19
CA LEU A 728 13.87 -17.41 -10.64
C LEU A 728 14.75 -17.54 -11.88
N PHE A 729 14.63 -16.59 -12.82
CA PHE A 729 15.52 -16.52 -13.97
C PHE A 729 16.97 -16.23 -13.56
N CYS A 730 17.20 -15.28 -12.66
CA CYS A 730 18.53 -14.95 -12.15
C CYS A 730 19.21 -16.18 -11.52
N ASP A 731 18.48 -16.99 -10.76
CA ASP A 731 18.99 -18.26 -10.22
C ASP A 731 19.39 -19.23 -11.34
N ALA A 732 18.55 -19.40 -12.36
CA ALA A 732 18.87 -20.25 -13.52
C ALA A 732 20.10 -19.75 -14.28
N LEU A 733 20.23 -18.43 -14.46
CA LEU A 733 21.36 -17.81 -15.12
C LEU A 733 22.67 -18.07 -14.35
N THR A 734 22.71 -17.77 -13.05
CA THR A 734 23.97 -17.82 -12.30
C THR A 734 24.31 -19.22 -11.79
N ASN A 735 23.34 -19.90 -11.18
CA ASN A 735 23.57 -21.15 -10.47
C ASN A 735 23.48 -22.37 -11.39
N TRP A 736 22.91 -22.23 -12.59
CA TRP A 736 22.87 -23.29 -13.60
C TRP A 736 23.73 -22.96 -14.82
N TYR A 737 23.31 -22.00 -15.65
CA TYR A 737 23.94 -21.73 -16.95
C TYR A 737 25.42 -21.30 -16.82
N VAL A 738 25.69 -20.23 -16.07
CA VAL A 738 27.06 -19.70 -15.89
C VAL A 738 27.94 -20.76 -15.20
N ARG A 739 27.45 -21.39 -14.12
CA ARG A 739 28.22 -22.40 -13.37
C ARG A 739 28.62 -23.59 -14.25
N ARG A 740 27.69 -24.13 -15.04
CA ARG A 740 27.94 -25.31 -15.89
C ARG A 740 28.69 -24.98 -17.17
N SER A 741 28.68 -23.73 -17.61
CA SER A 741 29.40 -23.29 -18.81
C SER A 741 30.80 -22.75 -18.52
N ARG A 742 31.26 -22.70 -17.26
CA ARG A 742 32.56 -22.09 -16.89
C ARG A 742 33.75 -22.60 -17.70
N SER A 743 33.81 -23.89 -17.98
CA SER A 743 34.87 -24.46 -18.83
C SER A 743 34.88 -23.86 -20.23
N ARG A 744 33.71 -23.69 -20.83
CA ARG A 744 33.55 -23.04 -22.15
C ARG A 744 34.07 -21.60 -22.14
N PHE A 745 33.84 -20.87 -21.05
CA PHE A 745 34.40 -19.52 -20.88
C PHE A 745 35.92 -19.51 -20.67
N TRP A 746 36.49 -20.51 -19.99
CA TRP A 746 37.95 -20.70 -19.91
C TRP A 746 38.58 -21.05 -21.26
N ASP A 747 37.84 -21.79 -22.08
CA ASP A 747 38.23 -22.15 -23.45
C ASP A 747 37.94 -21.04 -24.48
N GLU A 748 37.48 -19.86 -24.01
CA GLU A 748 37.10 -18.71 -24.84
C GLU A 748 36.08 -19.05 -25.95
N ASP A 749 35.15 -19.96 -25.66
CA ASP A 749 34.09 -20.39 -26.58
C ASP A 749 33.18 -19.20 -26.96
N ARG A 750 33.24 -18.83 -28.25
CA ARG A 750 32.46 -17.70 -28.79
C ARG A 750 30.96 -17.90 -28.66
N ASP A 751 30.45 -19.13 -28.81
CA ASP A 751 29.01 -19.40 -28.72
C ASP A 751 28.50 -19.09 -27.31
N ALA A 752 29.27 -19.44 -26.28
CA ALA A 752 28.93 -19.14 -24.87
C ALA A 752 29.01 -17.64 -24.56
N ILE A 753 30.04 -16.96 -25.06
CA ILE A 753 30.24 -15.51 -24.85
C ILE A 753 29.13 -14.70 -25.53
N ASP A 754 28.82 -15.01 -26.79
CA ASP A 754 27.79 -14.33 -27.57
C ASP A 754 26.37 -14.62 -27.02
N THR A 755 26.13 -15.86 -26.55
CA THR A 755 24.87 -16.22 -25.88
C THR A 755 24.70 -15.45 -24.56
N LEU A 756 25.72 -15.41 -23.70
CA LEU A 756 25.64 -14.68 -22.43
C LEU A 756 25.53 -13.16 -22.65
N HIS A 757 26.17 -12.61 -23.68
CA HIS A 757 25.96 -11.22 -24.10
C HIS A 757 24.48 -10.99 -24.42
N THR A 758 23.90 -11.82 -25.28
CA THR A 758 22.49 -11.73 -25.69
C THR A 758 21.56 -11.82 -24.48
N VAL A 759 21.77 -12.80 -23.60
CA VAL A 759 20.97 -12.99 -22.39
C VAL A 759 21.03 -11.76 -21.47
N LEU A 760 22.22 -11.20 -21.23
CA LEU A 760 22.39 -10.02 -20.38
C LEU A 760 21.75 -8.77 -20.98
N GLU A 761 21.80 -8.60 -22.30
CA GLU A 761 21.16 -7.48 -22.99
C GLU A 761 19.64 -7.52 -22.76
N VAL A 762 18.96 -8.63 -23.05
CA VAL A 762 17.50 -8.66 -22.94
C VAL A 762 17.03 -8.77 -21.50
N VAL A 763 17.72 -9.49 -20.61
CA VAL A 763 17.33 -9.51 -19.18
C VAL A 763 17.45 -8.13 -18.54
N THR A 764 18.40 -7.28 -18.97
CA THR A 764 18.48 -5.91 -18.45
C THR A 764 17.40 -5.00 -19.02
N ARG A 765 16.91 -5.23 -20.24
CA ARG A 765 15.67 -4.58 -20.74
C ARG A 765 14.45 -4.99 -19.92
N LEU A 766 14.28 -6.28 -19.60
CA LEU A 766 13.19 -6.77 -18.75
C LEU A 766 13.27 -6.24 -17.30
N ALA A 767 14.49 -6.16 -16.76
CA ALA A 767 14.74 -5.69 -15.41
C ALA A 767 14.65 -4.17 -15.28
N ALA A 768 14.74 -3.38 -16.35
CA ALA A 768 14.82 -1.93 -16.31
C ALA A 768 13.68 -1.23 -15.52
N PRO A 769 12.40 -1.62 -15.63
CA PRO A 769 11.34 -1.03 -14.80
C PRO A 769 11.44 -1.42 -13.31
N LEU A 770 11.98 -2.61 -13.02
CA LEU A 770 12.08 -3.18 -11.67
C LEU A 770 13.33 -2.69 -10.92
N LEU A 771 14.44 -2.56 -11.63
CA LEU A 771 15.80 -2.30 -11.15
C LEU A 771 16.51 -1.31 -12.10
N PRO A 772 16.05 -0.05 -12.19
CA PRO A 772 16.44 0.88 -13.24
C PRO A 772 17.91 1.28 -13.21
N LEU A 773 18.56 1.29 -12.05
CA LEU A 773 19.91 1.84 -11.91
C LEU A 773 20.96 0.77 -12.23
N VAL A 774 20.86 -0.43 -11.66
CA VAL A 774 21.79 -1.53 -11.96
C VAL A 774 21.65 -2.00 -13.41
N SER A 775 20.42 -2.03 -13.95
CA SER A 775 20.17 -2.42 -15.34
C SER A 775 20.82 -1.44 -16.32
N GLU A 776 20.80 -0.14 -16.03
CA GLU A 776 21.48 0.88 -16.84
C GLU A 776 22.99 0.66 -16.87
N VAL A 777 23.62 0.41 -15.71
CA VAL A 777 25.07 0.19 -15.62
C VAL A 777 25.48 -1.04 -16.44
N ILE A 778 24.77 -2.15 -16.26
CA ILE A 778 25.08 -3.40 -16.97
C ILE A 778 24.84 -3.23 -18.47
N TRP A 779 23.67 -2.73 -18.86
CA TRP A 779 23.29 -2.62 -20.27
C TRP A 779 24.22 -1.68 -21.04
N ARG A 780 24.51 -0.49 -20.52
CA ARG A 780 25.47 0.43 -21.18
C ARG A 780 26.89 -0.11 -21.19
N GLY A 781 27.30 -0.80 -20.13
CA GLY A 781 28.57 -1.53 -20.09
C GLY A 781 28.67 -2.61 -21.17
N LEU A 782 27.55 -3.24 -21.54
CA LEU A 782 27.46 -4.32 -22.52
C LEU A 782 27.31 -3.81 -23.97
N THR A 783 26.40 -2.86 -24.21
CA THR A 783 26.00 -2.40 -25.54
C THR A 783 26.79 -1.18 -26.01
N GLY A 784 27.14 -0.28 -25.09
CA GLY A 784 27.72 1.03 -25.38
C GLY A 784 26.69 2.07 -25.82
N GLU A 785 25.41 1.71 -25.84
CA GLU A 785 24.33 2.58 -26.29
C GLU A 785 23.92 3.60 -25.23
N ARG A 786 22.94 4.46 -25.57
CA ARG A 786 22.62 5.66 -24.80
C ARG A 786 22.04 5.36 -23.42
N SER A 787 20.99 4.56 -23.32
CA SER A 787 20.36 4.12 -22.06
C SER A 787 19.40 2.96 -22.33
N VAL A 788 19.29 2.01 -21.39
CA VAL A 788 18.33 0.90 -21.50
C VAL A 788 16.87 1.40 -21.49
N HIS A 789 16.65 2.55 -20.87
CA HIS A 789 15.33 3.17 -20.74
C HIS A 789 14.87 3.90 -22.02
N LEU A 790 15.71 3.92 -23.06
CA LEU A 790 15.34 4.37 -24.41
C LEU A 790 15.15 3.21 -25.38
N ALA A 791 15.38 1.97 -24.93
CA ALA A 791 15.15 0.76 -25.73
C ALA A 791 13.70 0.32 -25.66
N ASP A 792 13.29 -0.46 -26.67
CA ASP A 792 11.99 -1.11 -26.70
C ASP A 792 11.97 -2.37 -25.83
N TRP A 793 10.79 -2.67 -25.28
CA TRP A 793 10.54 -3.91 -24.55
C TRP A 793 10.77 -5.12 -25.49
N PRO A 794 11.46 -6.18 -25.05
CA PRO A 794 11.80 -7.30 -25.92
C PRO A 794 10.57 -7.93 -26.58
N GLU A 795 10.60 -8.10 -27.90
CA GLU A 795 9.52 -8.71 -28.66
C GLU A 795 9.56 -10.25 -28.60
N ALA A 796 8.42 -10.88 -28.90
CA ALA A 796 8.29 -12.34 -28.96
C ALA A 796 9.29 -12.97 -29.93
N SER A 797 9.52 -12.33 -31.08
CA SER A 797 10.37 -12.79 -32.18
C SER A 797 11.88 -12.69 -31.94
N GLU A 798 12.32 -11.96 -30.92
CA GLU A 798 13.75 -11.76 -30.66
C GLU A 798 14.44 -12.99 -30.06
N LEU A 799 13.69 -13.88 -29.41
CA LEU A 799 14.22 -15.05 -28.70
C LEU A 799 13.60 -16.35 -29.20
N PRO A 800 14.39 -17.44 -29.33
CA PRO A 800 13.87 -18.74 -29.72
C PRO A 800 12.99 -19.30 -28.60
N ALA A 801 11.75 -19.67 -28.93
CA ALA A 801 10.85 -20.33 -28.01
C ALA A 801 11.01 -21.86 -28.08
N ASN A 802 11.19 -22.51 -26.94
CA ASN A 802 11.19 -23.96 -26.81
C ASN A 802 10.64 -24.39 -25.43
N PRO A 803 9.31 -24.32 -25.22
CA PRO A 803 8.70 -24.57 -23.91
C PRO A 803 8.97 -25.99 -23.39
N ASP A 804 9.03 -26.98 -24.29
CA ASP A 804 9.31 -28.38 -23.91
C ASP A 804 10.74 -28.54 -23.35
N LEU A 805 11.73 -27.87 -23.95
CA LEU A 805 13.10 -27.84 -23.43
C LEU A 805 13.18 -27.13 -22.08
N VAL A 806 12.48 -25.99 -21.93
CA VAL A 806 12.47 -25.24 -20.68
C VAL A 806 11.88 -26.08 -19.55
N ALA A 807 10.71 -26.69 -19.78
CA ALA A 807 10.07 -27.58 -18.82
C ALA A 807 11.02 -28.72 -18.43
N ALA A 808 11.52 -29.48 -19.41
CA ALA A 808 12.37 -30.64 -19.13
C ALA A 808 13.67 -30.27 -18.38
N MET A 809 14.29 -29.12 -18.70
CA MET A 809 15.51 -28.68 -18.01
C MET A 809 15.23 -28.09 -16.61
N ASP A 810 14.07 -27.46 -16.40
CA ASP A 810 13.64 -27.04 -15.05
C ASP A 810 13.34 -28.27 -14.17
N ASP A 811 12.82 -29.35 -14.74
CA ASP A 811 12.71 -30.64 -14.03
C ASP A 811 14.08 -31.25 -13.71
N VAL A 812 15.03 -31.21 -14.66
CA VAL A 812 16.44 -31.62 -14.41
C VAL A 812 17.01 -30.85 -13.21
N ARG A 813 16.86 -29.52 -13.19
CA ARG A 813 17.31 -28.67 -12.07
C ARG A 813 16.65 -29.08 -10.76
N THR A 814 15.35 -29.35 -10.79
CA THR A 814 14.56 -29.76 -9.62
C THR A 814 15.00 -31.11 -9.08
N VAL A 815 15.17 -32.11 -9.96
CA VAL A 815 15.73 -33.43 -9.62
C VAL A 815 17.11 -33.27 -8.97
N CYS A 816 18.02 -32.53 -9.61
CA CYS A 816 19.36 -32.32 -9.06
C CYS A 816 19.32 -31.66 -7.67
N SER A 817 18.52 -30.62 -7.49
CA SER A 817 18.39 -29.93 -6.20
C SER A 817 17.85 -30.86 -5.09
N THR A 818 16.89 -31.73 -5.42
CA THR A 818 16.30 -32.70 -4.50
C THR A 818 17.31 -33.77 -4.11
N VAL A 819 18.07 -34.29 -5.08
CA VAL A 819 19.13 -35.28 -4.84
C VAL A 819 20.27 -34.70 -4.01
N LEU A 820 20.71 -33.48 -4.31
CA LEU A 820 21.75 -32.79 -3.53
C LEU A 820 21.28 -32.53 -2.09
N SER A 821 20.00 -32.21 -1.89
CA SER A 821 19.40 -32.07 -0.57
C SER A 821 19.42 -33.38 0.21
N LEU A 822 19.09 -34.50 -0.45
CA LEU A 822 19.15 -35.84 0.13
C LEU A 822 20.58 -36.24 0.50
N ARG A 823 21.56 -35.99 -0.39
CA ARG A 823 22.99 -36.19 -0.10
C ARG A 823 23.44 -35.41 1.12
N LYS A 824 23.03 -34.14 1.23
CA LYS A 824 23.34 -33.27 2.37
C LYS A 824 22.73 -33.82 3.67
N ALA A 825 21.49 -34.31 3.63
CA ALA A 825 20.84 -34.92 4.79
C ALA A 825 21.60 -36.16 5.30
N GLN A 826 22.18 -36.95 4.39
CA GLN A 826 23.03 -38.10 4.71
C GLN A 826 24.51 -37.75 4.97
N ASN A 827 24.89 -36.46 4.98
CA ASN A 827 26.28 -36.00 5.10
C ASN A 827 27.23 -36.52 4.00
N LEU A 828 26.71 -36.83 2.81
CA LEU A 828 27.47 -37.28 1.65
C LEU A 828 27.93 -36.09 0.81
N ARG A 829 29.22 -35.77 0.85
CA ARG A 829 29.83 -34.69 0.04
C ARG A 829 29.63 -34.96 -1.46
N VAL A 830 29.34 -33.93 -2.27
CA VAL A 830 29.09 -34.10 -3.72
C VAL A 830 30.27 -34.70 -4.46
N ARG A 831 31.52 -34.42 -4.04
CA ARG A 831 32.74 -34.98 -4.65
C ARG A 831 32.87 -36.51 -4.51
N LEU A 832 32.15 -37.14 -3.59
CA LEU A 832 32.07 -38.59 -3.49
C LEU A 832 31.15 -39.12 -4.61
N PRO A 833 31.62 -39.87 -5.60
CA PRO A 833 30.71 -40.47 -6.58
C PRO A 833 29.79 -41.48 -5.89
N LEU A 834 28.51 -41.50 -6.27
CA LEU A 834 27.54 -42.50 -5.79
C LEU A 834 27.12 -43.44 -6.93
N PRO A 835 26.62 -44.65 -6.64
CA PRO A 835 26.28 -45.62 -7.67
C PRO A 835 25.20 -45.09 -8.63
N GLU A 836 24.05 -44.69 -8.09
CA GLU A 836 22.85 -44.51 -8.91
C GLU A 836 21.86 -43.54 -8.27
N VAL A 837 21.11 -42.84 -9.12
CA VAL A 837 19.84 -42.22 -8.75
C VAL A 837 18.73 -42.68 -9.68
N THR A 838 17.57 -43.00 -9.14
CA THR A 838 16.36 -43.32 -9.89
C THR A 838 15.38 -42.16 -9.78
N VAL A 839 14.89 -41.65 -10.91
CA VAL A 839 13.80 -40.69 -10.96
C VAL A 839 12.51 -41.44 -11.31
N ALA A 840 11.60 -41.50 -10.34
CA ALA A 840 10.30 -42.13 -10.49
C ALA A 840 9.23 -41.05 -10.68
N ALA A 841 8.76 -40.86 -11.91
CA ALA A 841 7.74 -39.88 -12.25
C ALA A 841 6.92 -40.36 -13.46
N PRO A 842 5.61 -40.04 -13.55
CA PRO A 842 4.77 -40.50 -14.66
C PRO A 842 5.31 -40.13 -16.05
N ASP A 843 6.07 -39.04 -16.14
CA ASP A 843 6.67 -38.53 -17.36
C ASP A 843 8.22 -38.54 -17.34
N ALA A 844 8.84 -39.34 -16.46
CA ALA A 844 10.30 -39.36 -16.25
C ALA A 844 11.10 -39.52 -17.55
N GLU A 845 10.55 -40.22 -18.54
CA GLU A 845 11.17 -40.48 -19.85
C GLU A 845 11.60 -39.22 -20.60
N ARG A 846 10.94 -38.07 -20.37
CA ARG A 846 11.32 -36.78 -20.95
C ARG A 846 12.72 -36.30 -20.52
N LEU A 847 13.23 -36.82 -19.39
CA LEU A 847 14.56 -36.49 -18.87
C LEU A 847 15.68 -37.29 -19.55
N ARG A 848 15.35 -38.29 -20.38
CA ARG A 848 16.34 -39.17 -21.02
C ARG A 848 17.47 -38.44 -21.78
N PRO A 849 17.20 -37.35 -22.53
CA PRO A 849 18.27 -36.58 -23.19
C PRO A 849 19.26 -35.92 -22.22
N PHE A 850 18.87 -35.74 -20.96
CA PHE A 850 19.62 -34.98 -19.95
C PHE A 850 20.24 -35.86 -18.86
N LEU A 851 20.19 -37.19 -18.97
CA LEU A 851 20.73 -38.09 -17.94
C LEU A 851 22.21 -37.83 -17.65
N GLY A 852 23.00 -37.51 -18.69
CA GLY A 852 24.40 -37.12 -18.51
C GLY A 852 24.55 -35.84 -17.68
N LEU A 853 23.67 -34.85 -17.89
CA LEU A 853 23.67 -33.61 -17.12
C LEU A 853 23.28 -33.85 -15.65
N ILE A 854 22.30 -34.72 -15.40
CA ILE A 854 21.89 -35.10 -14.04
C ILE A 854 23.05 -35.84 -13.37
N ALA A 855 23.61 -36.86 -14.03
CA ALA A 855 24.66 -37.72 -13.50
C ALA A 855 25.89 -36.92 -13.07
N ASP A 856 26.32 -35.99 -13.92
CA ASP A 856 27.44 -35.08 -13.66
C ASP A 856 27.15 -34.13 -12.49
N GLU A 857 25.97 -33.50 -12.48
CA GLU A 857 25.61 -32.51 -11.45
C GLU A 857 25.53 -33.11 -10.05
N VAL A 858 24.92 -34.29 -9.92
CA VAL A 858 24.76 -34.96 -8.64
C VAL A 858 25.89 -35.95 -8.35
N ASN A 859 26.85 -36.09 -9.26
CA ASN A 859 28.00 -37.01 -9.22
C ASN A 859 27.58 -38.45 -8.87
N VAL A 860 26.78 -39.06 -9.76
CA VAL A 860 26.41 -40.49 -9.73
C VAL A 860 26.92 -41.21 -10.97
N LYS A 861 27.13 -42.53 -10.89
CA LYS A 861 27.57 -43.34 -12.04
C LYS A 861 26.45 -43.63 -13.03
N LYS A 862 25.20 -43.70 -12.56
CA LYS A 862 24.03 -44.02 -13.37
C LYS A 862 22.81 -43.20 -12.94
N VAL A 863 21.96 -42.86 -13.91
CA VAL A 863 20.64 -42.26 -13.67
C VAL A 863 19.61 -43.15 -14.36
N ASP A 864 18.69 -43.70 -13.59
CA ASP A 864 17.58 -44.50 -14.08
C ASP A 864 16.26 -43.72 -14.03
N LEU A 865 15.35 -44.07 -14.93
CA LEU A 865 14.04 -43.46 -15.06
C LEU A 865 12.97 -44.56 -14.95
N THR A 866 11.91 -44.31 -14.19
CA THR A 866 10.77 -45.21 -14.07
C THR A 866 9.47 -44.41 -13.98
N ASP A 867 8.38 -44.95 -14.53
CA ASP A 867 7.01 -44.43 -14.39
C ASP A 867 6.28 -45.03 -13.18
N ASP A 868 6.85 -46.08 -12.56
CA ASP A 868 6.31 -46.75 -11.40
C ASP A 868 6.67 -46.01 -10.09
N VAL A 869 5.83 -45.03 -9.74
CA VAL A 869 5.96 -44.22 -8.52
C VAL A 869 5.58 -45.01 -7.26
N ASP A 870 4.63 -45.95 -7.39
CA ASP A 870 4.06 -46.71 -6.27
C ASP A 870 5.06 -47.69 -5.66
N VAL A 871 6.09 -48.10 -6.40
CA VAL A 871 7.20 -48.92 -5.88
C VAL A 871 8.07 -48.15 -4.89
N HIS A 872 8.19 -46.83 -5.04
CA HIS A 872 9.14 -46.00 -4.29
C HIS A 872 8.50 -45.09 -3.24
N GLY A 873 7.17 -44.96 -3.24
CA GLY A 873 6.45 -44.21 -2.24
C GLY A 873 4.95 -44.49 -2.24
N ARG A 874 4.23 -43.74 -1.41
CA ARG A 874 2.77 -43.79 -1.33
C ARG A 874 2.21 -42.39 -1.25
N PHE A 875 1.03 -42.18 -1.80
CA PHE A 875 0.30 -40.95 -1.56
C PHE A 875 -0.28 -40.94 -0.15
N GLU A 876 -0.18 -39.80 0.53
CA GLU A 876 -0.88 -39.51 1.78
C GLU A 876 -1.83 -38.33 1.53
N ILE A 877 -3.06 -38.45 2.01
CA ILE A 877 -4.07 -37.39 1.91
C ILE A 877 -4.07 -36.58 3.20
N ALA A 878 -4.14 -35.26 3.09
CA ALA A 878 -4.38 -34.36 4.21
C ALA A 878 -5.64 -33.53 3.97
N VAL A 879 -6.64 -33.69 4.83
CA VAL A 879 -7.95 -33.02 4.69
C VAL A 879 -7.84 -31.53 5.05
N ASN A 880 -8.30 -30.66 4.16
CA ASN A 880 -8.49 -29.24 4.40
C ASN A 880 -9.82 -29.03 5.15
N ALA A 881 -9.76 -29.08 6.48
CA ALA A 881 -10.94 -28.96 7.34
C ALA A 881 -11.73 -27.65 7.13
N ARG A 882 -11.07 -26.57 6.71
CA ARG A 882 -11.71 -25.26 6.50
C ARG A 882 -12.58 -25.25 5.24
N ALA A 883 -12.09 -25.87 4.16
CA ALA A 883 -12.83 -26.02 2.91
C ALA A 883 -13.91 -27.10 2.99
N ALA A 884 -13.63 -28.22 3.66
CA ALA A 884 -14.55 -29.35 3.79
C ALA A 884 -15.69 -29.10 4.80
N GLY A 885 -15.46 -28.25 5.80
CA GLY A 885 -16.39 -27.94 6.91
C GLY A 885 -17.80 -27.54 6.47
N PRO A 886 -17.97 -26.53 5.58
CA PRO A 886 -19.28 -26.07 5.13
C PRO A 886 -20.15 -27.16 4.50
N ARG A 887 -19.55 -28.10 3.74
CA ARG A 887 -20.28 -29.17 3.05
C ARG A 887 -20.48 -30.41 3.91
N LEU A 888 -19.42 -30.86 4.58
CA LEU A 888 -19.39 -32.14 5.29
C LEU A 888 -19.83 -32.06 6.76
N GLY A 889 -19.89 -30.86 7.34
CA GLY A 889 -20.36 -30.62 8.71
C GLY A 889 -19.66 -31.50 9.74
N LYS A 890 -20.42 -32.25 10.56
CA LYS A 890 -19.87 -33.15 11.60
C LYS A 890 -19.08 -34.32 11.02
N SER A 891 -19.34 -34.72 9.78
CA SER A 891 -18.67 -35.84 9.11
C SER A 891 -17.21 -35.55 8.76
N VAL A 892 -16.78 -34.27 8.76
CA VAL A 892 -15.36 -33.89 8.59
C VAL A 892 -14.46 -34.60 9.59
N GLN A 893 -14.88 -34.73 10.85
CA GLN A 893 -14.08 -35.41 11.87
C GLN A 893 -13.96 -36.92 11.62
N THR A 894 -14.98 -37.52 10.99
CA THR A 894 -14.96 -38.92 10.56
C THR A 894 -13.99 -39.11 9.39
N VAL A 895 -14.06 -38.23 8.39
CA VAL A 895 -13.15 -38.22 7.23
C VAL A 895 -11.71 -38.01 7.67
N ILE A 896 -11.42 -37.02 8.51
CA ILE A 896 -10.06 -36.75 9.03
C ILE A 896 -9.50 -38.00 9.74
N LYS A 897 -10.32 -38.68 10.55
CA LYS A 897 -9.89 -39.90 11.24
C LYS A 897 -9.64 -41.05 10.28
N ALA A 898 -10.49 -41.23 9.28
CA ALA A 898 -10.33 -42.28 8.26
C ALA A 898 -9.06 -42.03 7.42
N VAL A 899 -8.86 -40.81 6.93
CA VAL A 899 -7.65 -40.41 6.22
C VAL A 899 -6.39 -40.63 7.06
N LYS A 900 -6.38 -40.21 8.35
CA LYS A 900 -5.25 -40.46 9.27
C LYS A 900 -4.99 -41.94 9.55
N ALA A 901 -6.02 -42.79 9.46
CA ALA A 901 -5.90 -44.23 9.63
C ALA A 901 -5.50 -44.94 8.33
N GLY A 902 -5.35 -44.21 7.21
CA GLY A 902 -5.09 -44.79 5.89
C GLY A 902 -6.32 -45.43 5.24
N ASP A 903 -7.52 -45.17 5.77
CA ASP A 903 -8.80 -45.71 5.28
C ASP A 903 -9.42 -44.78 4.24
N TRP A 904 -8.79 -44.73 3.08
CA TRP A 904 -9.25 -43.99 1.91
C TRP A 904 -8.86 -44.72 0.62
N THR A 905 -9.58 -44.44 -0.45
CA THR A 905 -9.33 -45.00 -1.78
C THR A 905 -9.54 -43.93 -2.84
N GLU A 906 -8.80 -44.00 -3.93
CA GLU A 906 -9.07 -43.24 -5.14
C GLU A 906 -9.90 -44.11 -6.09
N ASN A 907 -11.01 -43.59 -6.60
CA ASN A 907 -11.85 -44.32 -7.56
C ASN A 907 -11.28 -44.19 -9.00
N ALA A 908 -11.90 -44.89 -9.96
CA ALA A 908 -11.45 -44.90 -11.35
C ALA A 908 -11.51 -43.52 -12.06
N ASP A 909 -12.21 -42.54 -11.47
CA ASP A 909 -12.33 -41.18 -11.97
C ASP A 909 -11.38 -40.20 -11.25
N GLY A 910 -10.46 -40.70 -10.40
CA GLY A 910 -9.49 -39.89 -9.66
C GLY A 910 -10.05 -39.20 -8.41
N VAL A 911 -11.21 -39.63 -7.92
CA VAL A 911 -11.87 -39.00 -6.75
C VAL A 911 -11.46 -39.73 -5.47
N VAL A 912 -10.97 -38.97 -4.49
CA VAL A 912 -10.60 -39.47 -3.16
C VAL A 912 -11.84 -39.70 -2.31
N VAL A 913 -12.01 -40.92 -1.83
CA VAL A 913 -13.10 -41.36 -0.94
C VAL A 913 -12.51 -41.78 0.40
N ALA A 914 -12.96 -41.18 1.49
CA ALA A 914 -12.58 -41.57 2.85
C ALA A 914 -13.82 -41.77 3.72
N ALA A 915 -13.87 -42.88 4.47
CA ALA A 915 -15.07 -43.29 5.23
C ALA A 915 -16.37 -43.35 4.39
N GLY A 916 -16.26 -43.69 3.10
CA GLY A 916 -17.41 -43.73 2.17
C GLY A 916 -17.91 -42.35 1.71
N ILE A 917 -17.15 -41.28 1.92
CA ILE A 917 -17.48 -39.92 1.53
C ILE A 917 -16.47 -39.43 0.49
N GLU A 918 -16.96 -38.97 -0.65
CA GLU A 918 -16.16 -38.32 -1.71
C GLU A 918 -15.72 -36.92 -1.26
N LEU A 919 -14.43 -36.63 -1.45
CA LEU A 919 -13.83 -35.31 -1.20
C LEU A 919 -13.66 -34.53 -2.51
N LEU A 920 -13.99 -33.24 -2.46
CA LEU A 920 -13.75 -32.33 -3.58
C LEU A 920 -12.27 -31.91 -3.62
N PRO A 921 -11.71 -31.55 -4.78
CA PRO A 921 -10.29 -31.20 -4.91
C PRO A 921 -9.80 -30.13 -3.93
N GLU A 922 -10.63 -29.14 -3.58
CA GLU A 922 -10.30 -28.07 -2.63
C GLU A 922 -10.34 -28.51 -1.15
N GLU A 923 -10.90 -29.69 -0.86
CA GLU A 923 -11.13 -30.21 0.49
C GLU A 923 -10.00 -31.09 1.00
N TYR A 924 -9.01 -31.39 0.17
CA TYR A 924 -7.84 -32.15 0.57
C TYR A 924 -6.60 -31.70 -0.19
N THR A 925 -5.45 -32.16 0.29
CA THR A 925 -4.17 -32.06 -0.39
C THR A 925 -3.59 -33.46 -0.46
N GLN A 926 -3.06 -33.83 -1.61
CA GLN A 926 -2.38 -35.10 -1.82
C GLN A 926 -0.89 -34.85 -1.79
N LYS A 927 -0.18 -35.59 -0.94
CA LYS A 927 1.26 -35.49 -0.79
C LYS A 927 1.89 -36.85 -1.06
N LEU A 928 2.85 -36.90 -1.97
CA LEU A 928 3.64 -38.09 -2.21
C LEU A 928 4.68 -38.24 -1.09
N VAL A 929 4.70 -39.39 -0.42
CA VAL A 929 5.60 -39.70 0.69
C VAL A 929 6.51 -40.85 0.31
N ALA A 930 7.81 -40.64 0.51
CA ALA A 930 8.85 -41.63 0.30
C ALA A 930 8.63 -42.91 1.13
N ALA A 931 8.76 -44.09 0.52
CA ALA A 931 8.71 -45.37 1.24
C ALA A 931 9.91 -45.54 2.19
N GLU A 932 11.08 -45.06 1.77
CA GLU A 932 12.32 -45.01 2.54
C GLU A 932 12.83 -43.56 2.63
N PRO A 933 12.44 -42.78 3.66
CA PRO A 933 12.74 -41.35 3.73
C PRO A 933 14.23 -41.00 3.78
N ASP A 934 15.08 -41.96 4.16
CA ASP A 934 16.52 -41.77 4.22
C ASP A 934 17.15 -41.77 2.82
N SER A 935 16.63 -42.57 1.88
CA SER A 935 17.15 -42.78 0.52
C SER A 935 16.24 -42.21 -0.57
N THR A 936 15.04 -41.76 -0.24
CA THR A 936 14.03 -41.30 -1.20
C THR A 936 13.45 -39.96 -0.79
N ALA A 937 13.32 -39.03 -1.75
CA ALA A 937 12.73 -37.72 -1.53
C ALA A 937 11.68 -37.41 -2.60
N ALA A 938 10.60 -36.72 -2.20
CA ALA A 938 9.57 -36.27 -3.13
C ALA A 938 10.02 -35.02 -3.87
N LEU A 939 9.74 -35.00 -5.18
CA LEU A 939 9.82 -33.80 -5.99
C LEU A 939 8.70 -32.82 -5.58
N PRO A 940 8.89 -31.50 -5.79
CA PRO A 940 7.86 -30.49 -5.58
C PRO A 940 6.53 -30.84 -6.26
N ASP A 941 5.43 -30.34 -5.69
CA ASP A 941 4.06 -30.49 -6.21
C ASP A 941 3.60 -31.93 -6.48
N GLY A 942 4.30 -32.92 -5.92
CA GLY A 942 3.99 -34.33 -6.14
C GLY A 942 4.37 -34.85 -7.52
N ALA A 943 5.26 -34.16 -8.24
CA ALA A 943 5.66 -34.53 -9.60
C ALA A 943 6.34 -35.91 -9.71
N GLY A 944 6.84 -36.45 -8.59
CA GLY A 944 7.48 -37.77 -8.55
C GLY A 944 8.37 -37.94 -7.32
N LEU A 945 9.21 -38.97 -7.34
CA LEU A 945 10.20 -39.29 -6.31
C LEU A 945 11.59 -39.41 -6.94
N VAL A 946 12.62 -39.07 -6.17
CA VAL A 946 14.00 -39.41 -6.47
C VAL A 946 14.51 -40.38 -5.41
N VAL A 947 15.13 -41.47 -5.85
CA VAL A 947 15.72 -42.51 -5.00
C VAL A 947 17.23 -42.48 -5.23
N LEU A 948 17.99 -42.24 -4.18
CA LEU A 948 19.44 -42.22 -4.21
C LEU A 948 20.01 -43.49 -3.60
N ASP A 949 20.81 -44.22 -4.39
CA ASP A 949 21.66 -45.26 -3.84
C ASP A 949 22.85 -44.61 -3.13
N SER A 950 22.90 -44.75 -1.81
CA SER A 950 23.97 -44.20 -0.97
C SER A 950 25.05 -45.21 -0.60
N ALA A 951 25.05 -46.41 -1.21
CA ALA A 951 26.08 -47.41 -0.96
C ALA A 951 27.47 -46.94 -1.45
N VAL A 952 28.38 -46.72 -0.50
CA VAL A 952 29.76 -46.32 -0.78
C VAL A 952 30.65 -47.55 -0.83
N THR A 953 31.09 -47.93 -2.03
CA THR A 953 32.09 -49.00 -2.23
C THR A 953 33.51 -48.47 -2.02
N GLU A 954 34.50 -49.34 -1.82
CA GLU A 954 35.92 -48.93 -1.71
C GLU A 954 36.39 -48.15 -2.93
N GLU A 955 35.94 -48.55 -4.13
CA GLU A 955 36.29 -47.88 -5.38
C GLU A 955 35.73 -46.45 -5.44
N LEU A 956 34.48 -46.25 -5.01
CA LEU A 956 33.85 -44.94 -4.98
C LEU A 956 34.49 -44.03 -3.92
N GLU A 957 34.85 -44.56 -2.75
CA GLU A 957 35.56 -43.78 -1.73
C GLU A 957 36.97 -43.41 -2.21
N ALA A 958 37.70 -44.31 -2.87
CA ALA A 958 39.01 -44.04 -3.45
C ALA A 958 38.96 -42.91 -4.50
N GLU A 959 37.95 -42.93 -5.38
CA GLU A 959 37.74 -41.87 -6.38
C GLU A 959 37.31 -40.55 -5.71
N GLY A 960 36.43 -40.60 -4.72
CA GLY A 960 36.02 -39.43 -3.93
C GLY A 960 37.20 -38.78 -3.22
N TRP A 961 38.08 -39.60 -2.63
CA TRP A 961 39.33 -39.17 -2.02
C TRP A 961 40.25 -38.49 -3.05
N ALA A 962 40.38 -39.04 -4.26
CA ALA A 962 41.16 -38.43 -5.34
C ALA A 962 40.61 -37.05 -5.75
N LYS A 963 39.28 -36.90 -5.86
CA LYS A 963 38.61 -35.61 -6.14
C LYS A 963 38.82 -34.59 -5.00
N ASP A 964 38.90 -35.04 -3.74
CA ASP A 964 39.27 -34.16 -2.62
C ASP A 964 40.74 -33.68 -2.74
N ARG A 965 41.65 -34.56 -3.19
CA ARG A 965 43.06 -34.18 -3.40
C ARG A 965 43.22 -33.16 -4.53
N ILE A 966 42.47 -33.31 -5.62
CA ILE A 966 42.44 -32.32 -6.72
C ILE A 966 42.09 -30.94 -6.18
N ARG A 967 41.00 -30.82 -5.39
CA ARG A 967 40.59 -29.54 -4.80
C ARG A 967 41.68 -28.94 -3.93
N GLN A 968 42.28 -29.71 -3.04
CA GLN A 968 43.31 -29.21 -2.13
C GLN A 968 44.59 -28.82 -2.87
N LEU A 969 44.97 -29.54 -3.93
CA LEU A 969 46.09 -29.17 -4.78
C LEU A 969 45.82 -27.85 -5.52
N GLN A 970 44.59 -27.64 -5.99
CA GLN A 970 44.18 -26.37 -6.61
C GLN A 970 44.16 -25.22 -5.59
N ASP A 971 43.68 -25.47 -4.36
CA ASP A 971 43.72 -24.50 -3.26
C ASP A 971 45.18 -24.15 -2.89
N ALA A 972 46.06 -25.14 -2.79
CA ALA A 972 47.49 -24.96 -2.50
C ALA A 972 48.21 -24.20 -3.63
N ARG A 973 47.86 -24.49 -4.88
CA ARG A 973 48.36 -23.78 -6.07
C ARG A 973 47.99 -22.30 -6.03
N ARG A 974 46.72 -21.99 -5.72
CA ARG A 974 46.26 -20.61 -5.56
C ARG A 974 46.99 -19.91 -4.41
N ALA A 975 47.18 -20.59 -3.28
CA ALA A 975 47.94 -20.05 -2.14
C ALA A 975 49.42 -19.78 -2.48
N ALA A 976 49.99 -20.54 -3.42
CA ALA A 976 51.33 -20.34 -3.95
C ALA A 976 51.43 -19.24 -5.03
N GLY A 977 50.33 -18.56 -5.35
CA GLY A 977 50.29 -17.49 -6.36
C GLY A 977 50.41 -17.97 -7.81
N LEU A 978 50.10 -19.25 -8.07
CA LEU A 978 50.08 -19.82 -9.42
C LEU A 978 48.68 -19.67 -10.04
N ASP A 979 48.62 -19.28 -11.31
CA ASP A 979 47.37 -19.20 -12.04
C ASP A 979 46.85 -20.60 -12.33
N VAL A 980 45.52 -20.80 -12.44
CA VAL A 980 44.91 -22.12 -12.69
C VAL A 980 45.34 -22.74 -14.03
N SER A 981 45.76 -21.92 -15.00
CA SER A 981 46.19 -22.34 -16.35
C SER A 981 47.68 -22.72 -16.46
N ASP A 982 48.51 -22.38 -15.47
CA ASP A 982 49.92 -22.79 -15.42
C ASP A 982 50.13 -24.32 -15.54
N ARG A 983 51.29 -24.74 -16.01
CA ARG A 983 51.68 -26.16 -15.98
C ARG A 983 52.55 -26.40 -14.74
N ILE A 984 52.31 -27.50 -14.04
CA ILE A 984 52.95 -27.78 -12.74
C ILE A 984 53.58 -29.17 -12.66
N ASN A 985 54.56 -29.35 -11.78
CA ASN A 985 55.02 -30.66 -11.33
C ASN A 985 54.57 -30.86 -9.88
N VAL A 986 54.04 -32.06 -9.58
CA VAL A 986 53.47 -32.38 -8.27
C VAL A 986 54.14 -33.63 -7.69
N VAL A 987 54.67 -33.52 -6.47
CA VAL A 987 55.05 -34.67 -5.64
C VAL A 987 54.10 -34.77 -4.47
N LEU A 988 53.28 -35.82 -4.42
CA LEU A 988 52.28 -36.03 -3.39
C LEU A 988 52.77 -37.07 -2.36
N ALA A 989 52.96 -36.64 -1.12
CA ALA A 989 53.22 -37.50 0.02
C ALA A 989 51.91 -37.85 0.70
N VAL A 990 51.61 -39.15 0.80
CA VAL A 990 50.38 -39.66 1.43
C VAL A 990 50.72 -40.72 2.48
N PRO A 991 49.87 -40.87 3.51
CA PRO A 991 49.92 -42.01 4.43
C PRO A 991 49.89 -43.37 3.71
N GLN A 992 50.47 -44.39 4.34
CA GLN A 992 50.68 -45.70 3.72
C GLN A 992 49.38 -46.42 3.32
N ASP A 993 48.29 -46.19 4.06
CA ASP A 993 46.94 -46.70 3.80
C ASP A 993 46.26 -46.03 2.59
N CYS A 994 46.67 -44.81 2.22
CA CYS A 994 46.14 -44.07 1.06
C CYS A 994 47.03 -44.19 -0.19
N LYS A 995 48.21 -44.83 -0.09
CA LYS A 995 49.19 -44.90 -1.17
C LYS A 995 48.66 -45.63 -2.41
N GLU A 996 47.89 -46.70 -2.21
CA GLU A 996 47.28 -47.43 -3.31
C GLU A 996 46.27 -46.57 -4.08
N TRP A 997 45.43 -45.81 -3.37
CA TRP A 997 44.46 -44.91 -3.98
C TRP A 997 45.14 -43.77 -4.76
N ALA A 998 46.22 -43.21 -4.22
CA ALA A 998 47.00 -42.16 -4.87
C ALA A 998 47.65 -42.64 -6.18
N GLU A 999 48.16 -43.87 -6.22
CA GLU A 999 48.72 -44.45 -7.44
C GLU A 999 47.60 -44.84 -8.44
N ARG A 1000 46.50 -45.41 -7.96
CA ARG A 1000 45.35 -45.82 -8.79
C ARG A 1000 44.72 -44.64 -9.54
N HIS A 1001 44.58 -43.48 -8.87
CA HIS A 1001 44.00 -42.27 -9.45
C HIS A 1001 45.03 -41.22 -9.88
N ARG A 1002 46.29 -41.62 -10.03
CA ARG A 1002 47.39 -40.72 -10.40
C ARG A 1002 47.11 -39.91 -11.66
N GLU A 1003 46.62 -40.56 -12.71
CA GLU A 1003 46.34 -39.90 -13.99
C GLU A 1003 45.19 -38.90 -13.90
N LEU A 1004 44.13 -39.26 -13.16
CA LEU A 1004 42.99 -38.39 -12.88
C LEU A 1004 43.45 -37.13 -12.13
N ILE A 1005 44.19 -37.30 -11.03
CA ILE A 1005 44.67 -36.18 -10.23
C ILE A 1005 45.61 -35.30 -11.06
N ALA A 1006 46.54 -35.91 -11.80
CA ALA A 1006 47.49 -35.17 -12.64
C ALA A 1006 46.81 -34.36 -13.74
N GLY A 1007 45.81 -34.94 -14.43
CA GLY A 1007 45.06 -34.28 -15.49
C GLY A 1007 44.29 -33.05 -14.98
N GLU A 1008 43.54 -33.22 -13.90
CA GLU A 1008 42.66 -32.20 -13.33
C GLU A 1008 43.42 -31.01 -12.68
N VAL A 1009 44.71 -31.19 -12.37
CA VAL A 1009 45.56 -30.11 -11.85
C VAL A 1009 46.55 -29.57 -12.88
N LEU A 1010 46.42 -29.97 -14.16
CA LEU A 1010 47.33 -29.61 -15.25
C LEU A 1010 48.81 -29.94 -14.97
N ALA A 1011 49.06 -31.05 -14.27
CA ALA A 1011 50.41 -31.48 -13.95
C ALA A 1011 51.10 -32.14 -15.15
N THR A 1012 52.30 -31.65 -15.51
CA THR A 1012 53.17 -32.28 -16.52
C THR A 1012 53.92 -33.47 -15.96
N SER A 1013 54.13 -33.51 -14.64
CA SER A 1013 54.58 -34.70 -13.93
C SER A 1013 53.91 -34.78 -12.55
N PHE A 1014 53.54 -36.00 -12.18
CA PHE A 1014 52.93 -36.30 -10.87
C PHE A 1014 53.59 -37.55 -10.31
N SER A 1015 54.08 -37.55 -9.07
CA SER A 1015 54.64 -38.75 -8.42
C SER A 1015 54.22 -38.87 -6.96
N VAL A 1016 53.95 -40.09 -6.50
CA VAL A 1016 53.65 -40.38 -5.09
C VAL A 1016 54.93 -40.77 -4.36
N GLY A 1017 55.34 -39.99 -3.35
CA GLY A 1017 56.64 -40.17 -2.69
C GLY A 1017 56.90 -39.19 -1.56
N GLU A 1018 58.13 -39.11 -1.07
CA GLU A 1018 58.49 -38.12 -0.06
C GLU A 1018 58.47 -36.71 -0.67
N ALA A 1019 57.56 -35.88 -0.17
CA ALA A 1019 57.53 -34.46 -0.50
C ALA A 1019 58.56 -33.77 0.42
N GLY A 1020 59.52 -33.06 -0.17
CA GLY A 1020 60.63 -32.41 0.56
C GLY A 1020 60.16 -31.37 1.58
N ASP A 1021 61.12 -30.70 2.25
CA ASP A 1021 60.83 -29.79 3.37
C ASP A 1021 59.85 -28.66 3.01
N ASP A 1022 59.89 -28.18 1.76
CA ASP A 1022 59.04 -27.11 1.22
C ASP A 1022 57.61 -27.55 0.83
N ALA A 1023 57.20 -28.77 1.15
CA ALA A 1023 55.88 -29.29 0.80
C ALA A 1023 54.74 -28.65 1.62
N VAL A 1024 53.67 -28.26 0.94
CA VAL A 1024 52.45 -27.69 1.52
C VAL A 1024 51.64 -28.79 2.21
N ASP A 1025 51.15 -28.52 3.41
CA ASP A 1025 50.25 -29.41 4.13
C ASP A 1025 48.83 -29.33 3.54
N LEU A 1026 48.30 -30.46 3.08
CA LEU A 1026 46.94 -30.59 2.54
C LEU A 1026 45.96 -31.16 3.57
N GLY A 1027 46.40 -31.40 4.81
CA GLY A 1027 45.63 -32.00 5.88
C GLY A 1027 45.67 -33.54 5.88
N GLU A 1028 45.25 -34.16 6.99
CA GLU A 1028 45.16 -35.63 7.14
C GLU A 1028 46.49 -36.38 6.95
N GLY A 1029 47.62 -35.70 7.21
CA GLY A 1029 48.95 -36.27 7.02
C GLY A 1029 49.43 -36.31 5.57
N ILE A 1030 48.76 -35.57 4.67
CA ILE A 1030 49.06 -35.51 3.24
C ILE A 1030 49.79 -34.20 2.93
N ARG A 1031 50.93 -34.27 2.25
CA ARG A 1031 51.73 -33.10 1.85
C ARG A 1031 51.96 -33.10 0.34
N ALA A 1032 52.06 -31.92 -0.28
CA ALA A 1032 52.36 -31.78 -1.70
C ALA A 1032 53.45 -30.74 -1.97
N ALA A 1033 54.45 -31.12 -2.76
CA ALA A 1033 55.37 -30.17 -3.37
C ALA A 1033 54.86 -29.81 -4.76
N ILE A 1034 54.59 -28.52 -5.00
CA ILE A 1034 54.08 -28.00 -6.27
C ILE A 1034 55.12 -27.03 -6.84
N THR A 1035 55.57 -27.26 -8.06
CA THR A 1035 56.51 -26.36 -8.76
C THR A 1035 55.97 -26.00 -10.13
N LYS A 1036 56.06 -24.73 -10.51
CA LYS A 1036 55.71 -24.26 -11.86
C LYS A 1036 56.73 -24.80 -12.87
N VAL A 1037 56.24 -25.19 -14.04
CA VAL A 1037 57.06 -25.60 -15.19
C VAL A 1037 57.61 -24.38 -15.91
#